data_AF-A0A924KA74-F1
#
_entry.id   AF-A0A924KA74-F1
#
_cell.length_a   1.000
_cell.length_b   1.000
_cell.length_c   1.000
_cell.angle_alpha   90.00
_cell.angle_beta   90.00
_cell.angle_gamma   90.00
#
_symmetry.space_group_name_H-M   'P 1'
#
loop_
_entity.id
_entity.type
_entity.pdbx_description
1 polymer ?
#
loop_
_entity_poly.entity_id
_entity_poly.type
_entity_poly.pdbx_seq_one_letter_code
_entity_poly.pdbx_strand_id
1 'polypeptide(L)'
;SIIESTGVSSAAAASQVQAQTGIKVSLFEDFTKSTSTDNQAAGTIARLLVVTTQQQSSLLGGSVGGNAIDGAKITKADLDRAIRSKLLEILPALLTALSDPAVLAATTPAAKEAALLAQATTLVNSTSTGLTTASVATLVAVNNQNASTTPVVAEAPSAGANLRLLNFTNTSNYAARINVSSLAQATPDAAGLTRSVQRRYSTNNGFTAAWTNLGGSPNRQSDLHFNGSAWVACALNAEDTQPVRDAKGNSSYNSCDNYDVGSSSRASFDVGGRTMLDVYNQINAAGYTNLTIANATTTLGTTAFPANSKLFYQVGTSASTAVAYYPGTGNYVTQYSSPVYTGSTTGCNSSEFSFGSVGTTSTSLEGMVMANPGTPCNFGTRTFTYNGLPYISDGADEAWGNGTLEIGRIGNAFTTSSSSGATAPGFYSGNTRIRVAFKGTGTNPVTYYACKERFFNPSPRNCTAIGTGNYTIATKGDARIMTLSNPPLQTTGLGYQRVFVERGGKIYYGYQNNLGTFPSARLNLTATNALFAKLGLPSVDPEVPLALTQSSYAGEYRLPEPNNSGDYSSIFINPNGTISSSFTNSTGTKPLTSIFTFTNLATGAISGTDPTDGSTSSGVVNFLTGAVTVSGTKLAAPFAFSLTGARR
;
A
#
# COMPACT_ATOMS: atom_id res chain seq x y z
N SER A 1 8.82 4.07 -24.21
CA SER A 1 8.28 3.12 -23.22
C SER A 1 6.86 3.45 -22.77
N ILE A 2 6.55 4.54 -22.02
CA ILE A 2 5.14 4.80 -21.60
C ILE A 2 4.21 4.85 -22.81
N ILE A 3 4.48 5.75 -23.76
CA ILE A 3 3.72 5.88 -25.02
C ILE A 3 3.56 4.53 -25.74
N GLU A 4 4.65 3.76 -25.86
CA GLU A 4 4.63 2.45 -26.54
C GLU A 4 3.78 1.42 -25.79
N SER A 5 3.80 1.44 -24.45
CA SER A 5 3.09 0.48 -23.60
C SER A 5 1.62 0.84 -23.34
N THR A 6 1.24 2.10 -23.54
CA THR A 6 -0.10 2.61 -23.18
C THR A 6 -0.85 3.27 -24.32
N GLY A 7 -0.17 3.62 -25.42
CA GLY A 7 -0.75 4.39 -26.53
C GLY A 7 -1.06 5.86 -26.23
N VAL A 8 -0.64 6.39 -25.06
CA VAL A 8 -0.95 7.78 -24.68
C VAL A 8 -0.08 8.82 -25.39
N SER A 9 -0.51 10.09 -25.38
CA SER A 9 0.26 11.21 -25.95
C SER A 9 1.55 11.49 -25.16
N SER A 10 2.50 12.17 -25.80
CA SER A 10 3.74 12.63 -25.15
C SER A 10 3.48 13.56 -23.96
N ALA A 11 2.45 14.40 -24.04
CA ALA A 11 2.03 15.27 -22.94
C ALA A 11 1.51 14.45 -21.73
N ALA A 12 0.65 13.46 -21.97
CA ALA A 12 0.13 12.60 -20.91
C ALA A 12 1.24 11.77 -20.26
N ALA A 13 2.17 11.23 -21.07
CA ALA A 13 3.34 10.52 -20.56
C ALA A 13 4.25 11.44 -19.73
N ALA A 14 4.45 12.69 -20.15
CA ALA A 14 5.24 13.67 -19.40
C ALA A 14 4.59 14.03 -18.06
N SER A 15 3.29 14.30 -18.05
CA SER A 15 2.54 14.57 -16.82
C SER A 15 2.59 13.38 -15.85
N GLN A 16 2.57 12.15 -16.36
CA GLN A 16 2.69 10.96 -15.52
C GLN A 16 4.07 10.86 -14.85
N VAL A 17 5.15 11.10 -15.60
CA VAL A 17 6.52 11.10 -15.06
C VAL A 17 6.71 12.26 -14.09
N GLN A 18 6.18 13.44 -14.38
CA GLN A 18 6.20 14.58 -13.44
C GLN A 18 5.45 14.26 -12.15
N ALA A 19 4.26 13.66 -12.24
CA ALA A 19 3.50 13.22 -11.07
C ALA A 19 4.23 12.16 -10.23
N GLN A 20 4.97 11.25 -10.87
CA GLN A 20 5.78 10.23 -10.19
C GLN A 20 7.02 10.80 -9.50
N THR A 21 7.68 11.76 -10.15
CA THR A 21 8.98 12.30 -9.71
C THR A 21 8.86 13.52 -8.82
N GLY A 22 7.71 14.20 -8.84
CA GLY A 22 7.55 15.52 -8.24
C GLY A 22 8.33 16.62 -8.98
N ILE A 23 8.91 16.33 -10.16
CA ILE A 23 9.58 17.33 -10.99
C ILE A 23 8.54 18.30 -11.53
N LYS A 24 8.76 19.60 -11.30
CA LYS A 24 7.87 20.68 -11.74
C LYS A 24 8.30 21.36 -13.03
N VAL A 25 9.56 21.20 -13.43
CA VAL A 25 10.03 21.68 -14.74
C VAL A 25 9.51 20.75 -15.84
N SER A 26 9.29 21.29 -17.03
CA SER A 26 8.94 20.48 -18.18
C SER A 26 10.06 19.48 -18.46
N LEU A 27 9.71 18.22 -18.71
CA LEU A 27 10.69 17.20 -19.12
C LEU A 27 11.27 17.47 -20.51
N PHE A 28 10.68 18.40 -21.26
CA PHE A 28 11.14 18.84 -22.58
C PHE A 28 11.94 20.15 -22.54
N GLU A 29 12.01 20.80 -21.38
CA GLU A 29 12.82 22.00 -21.20
C GLU A 29 14.24 21.64 -20.78
N ASP A 30 15.18 22.51 -21.16
CA ASP A 30 16.56 22.40 -20.72
C ASP A 30 16.67 22.87 -19.26
N PHE A 31 16.69 21.91 -18.34
CA PHE A 31 16.77 22.18 -16.91
C PHE A 31 18.07 22.88 -16.50
N THR A 32 19.11 22.91 -17.35
CA THR A 32 20.40 23.55 -17.05
C THR A 32 20.38 25.08 -17.20
N LYS A 33 19.33 25.63 -17.83
CA LYS A 33 19.21 27.07 -18.11
C LYS A 33 18.77 27.92 -16.91
N SER A 34 18.46 27.32 -15.76
CA SER A 34 18.01 28.00 -14.56
C SER A 34 18.64 27.38 -13.32
N THR A 35 18.90 28.20 -12.31
CA THR A 35 19.48 27.80 -11.02
C THR A 35 18.42 27.62 -9.94
N SER A 36 17.13 27.59 -10.29
CA SER A 36 16.05 27.35 -9.33
C SER A 36 16.23 26.00 -8.62
N THR A 37 15.69 25.87 -7.41
CA THR A 37 15.71 24.61 -6.66
C THR A 37 15.06 23.46 -7.44
N ASP A 38 13.98 23.73 -8.17
CA ASP A 38 13.29 22.74 -9.00
C ASP A 38 14.16 22.30 -10.21
N ASN A 39 14.92 23.22 -10.80
CA ASN A 39 15.88 22.92 -11.88
C ASN A 39 17.06 22.08 -11.38
N GLN A 40 17.61 22.39 -10.20
CA GLN A 40 18.70 21.63 -9.60
C GLN A 40 18.25 20.21 -9.21
N ALA A 41 17.02 20.05 -8.71
CA ALA A 41 16.43 18.75 -8.41
C ALA A 41 16.26 17.92 -9.69
N ALA A 42 15.73 18.52 -10.75
CA ALA A 42 15.61 17.86 -12.06
C ALA A 42 16.98 17.43 -12.61
N GLY A 43 18.00 18.28 -12.50
CA GLY A 43 19.36 17.94 -12.93
C GLY A 43 19.99 16.81 -12.12
N THR A 44 19.73 16.74 -10.82
CA THR A 44 20.21 15.65 -9.97
C THR A 44 19.53 14.32 -10.35
N ILE A 45 18.22 14.33 -10.59
CA ILE A 45 17.47 13.16 -11.06
C ILE A 45 18.00 12.70 -12.42
N ALA A 46 18.16 13.63 -13.37
CA ALA A 46 18.69 13.34 -14.69
C ALA A 46 20.10 12.73 -14.63
N ARG A 47 20.97 13.24 -13.74
CA ARG A 47 22.31 12.69 -13.54
C ARG A 47 22.27 11.27 -12.99
N LEU A 48 21.47 11.01 -11.96
CA LEU A 48 21.32 9.66 -11.42
C LEU A 48 20.81 8.68 -12.48
N LEU A 49 19.84 9.11 -13.31
CA LEU A 49 19.32 8.30 -14.42
C LEU A 49 20.42 7.93 -15.42
N VAL A 50 21.24 8.91 -15.82
CA VAL A 50 22.36 8.69 -16.75
C VAL A 50 23.39 7.74 -16.16
N VAL A 51 23.85 7.97 -14.94
CA VAL A 51 24.87 7.13 -14.29
C VAL A 51 24.35 5.71 -14.09
N THR A 52 23.09 5.54 -13.68
CA THR A 52 22.44 4.23 -13.55
C THR A 52 22.36 3.52 -14.90
N THR A 53 21.99 4.23 -15.97
CA THR A 53 21.95 3.69 -17.34
C THR A 53 23.33 3.19 -17.79
N GLN A 54 24.38 3.97 -17.52
CA GLN A 54 25.76 3.63 -17.89
C GLN A 54 26.25 2.39 -17.15
N GLN A 55 26.02 2.30 -15.84
CA GLN A 55 26.36 1.14 -15.02
C GLN A 55 25.64 -0.12 -15.51
N GLN A 56 24.33 -0.02 -15.75
CA GLN A 56 23.51 -1.14 -16.23
C GLN A 56 23.95 -1.60 -17.64
N SER A 57 24.26 -0.66 -18.53
CA SER A 57 24.73 -0.97 -19.89
C SER A 57 26.09 -1.67 -19.89
N SER A 58 27.00 -1.22 -19.01
CA SER A 58 28.32 -1.83 -18.85
C SER A 58 28.22 -3.30 -18.40
N LEU A 59 27.40 -3.57 -17.37
CA LEU A 59 27.20 -4.92 -16.85
C LEU A 59 26.55 -5.87 -17.86
N LEU A 60 25.66 -5.35 -18.71
CA LEU A 60 24.85 -6.18 -19.61
C LEU A 60 25.39 -6.28 -21.02
N GLY A 61 26.49 -5.59 -21.35
CA GLY A 61 27.05 -5.56 -22.71
C GLY A 61 27.29 -6.95 -23.30
N GLY A 62 27.69 -7.92 -22.47
CA GLY A 62 27.89 -9.32 -22.87
C GLY A 62 26.61 -10.10 -23.23
N SER A 63 25.42 -9.53 -23.01
CA SER A 63 24.14 -10.16 -23.40
C SER A 63 23.83 -10.01 -24.88
N VAL A 64 24.44 -9.02 -25.55
CA VAL A 64 24.24 -8.76 -26.98
C VAL A 64 24.78 -9.93 -27.80
N GLY A 65 23.98 -10.44 -28.74
CA GLY A 65 24.29 -11.65 -29.52
C GLY A 65 23.88 -12.97 -28.84
N GLY A 66 23.51 -12.93 -27.55
CA GLY A 66 22.84 -14.01 -26.85
C GLY A 66 21.41 -14.24 -27.36
N ASN A 67 20.74 -15.26 -26.83
CA ASN A 67 19.36 -15.58 -27.16
C ASN A 67 18.41 -15.07 -26.06
N ALA A 68 17.29 -14.49 -26.46
CA ALA A 68 16.13 -14.27 -25.62
C ALA A 68 15.36 -15.58 -25.39
N ILE A 69 14.42 -15.58 -24.43
CA ILE A 69 13.67 -16.81 -24.07
C ILE A 69 12.73 -17.30 -25.17
N ASP A 70 12.41 -16.45 -26.15
CA ASP A 70 11.66 -16.78 -27.38
C ASP A 70 12.58 -17.29 -28.51
N GLY A 71 13.88 -17.40 -28.25
CA GLY A 71 14.90 -17.82 -29.23
C GLY A 71 15.46 -16.70 -30.10
N ALA A 72 14.91 -15.47 -30.04
CA ALA A 72 15.40 -14.34 -30.83
C ALA A 72 16.79 -13.90 -30.36
N LYS A 73 17.59 -13.32 -31.26
CA LYS A 73 18.89 -12.74 -30.91
C LYS A 73 18.72 -11.39 -30.22
N ILE A 74 19.39 -11.20 -29.09
CA ILE A 74 19.38 -9.93 -28.36
C ILE A 74 20.25 -8.91 -29.10
N THR A 75 19.65 -7.82 -29.57
CA THR A 75 20.38 -6.69 -30.19
C THR A 75 20.72 -5.61 -29.17
N LYS A 76 21.59 -4.67 -29.55
CA LYS A 76 21.88 -3.48 -28.72
C LYS A 76 20.63 -2.63 -28.49
N ALA A 77 19.77 -2.50 -29.52
CA ALA A 77 18.53 -1.74 -29.41
C ALA A 77 17.55 -2.38 -28.41
N ASP A 78 17.51 -3.71 -28.34
CA ASP A 78 16.68 -4.44 -27.38
C ASP A 78 17.17 -4.24 -25.95
N LEU A 79 18.50 -4.30 -25.75
CA LEU A 79 19.12 -4.01 -24.46
C LEU A 79 18.78 -2.59 -23.99
N ASP A 80 18.91 -1.59 -24.86
CA ASP A 80 18.59 -0.19 -24.52
C ASP A 80 17.11 0.00 -24.20
N ARG A 81 16.22 -0.69 -24.92
CA ARG A 81 14.78 -0.69 -24.63
C ARG A 81 14.47 -1.35 -23.29
N ALA A 82 15.12 -2.46 -22.96
CA ALA A 82 14.97 -3.14 -21.67
C ALA A 82 15.42 -2.25 -20.51
N ILE A 83 16.60 -1.61 -20.63
CA ILE A 83 17.12 -0.69 -19.62
C ILE A 83 16.17 0.50 -19.42
N ARG A 84 15.72 1.17 -20.49
CA ARG A 84 14.77 2.29 -20.37
C ARG A 84 13.47 1.89 -19.69
N SER A 85 12.96 0.69 -19.99
CA SER A 85 11.71 0.20 -19.40
C SER A 85 11.89 -0.10 -17.91
N LYS A 86 13.03 -0.68 -17.51
CA LYS A 86 13.35 -0.90 -16.10
C LYS A 86 13.52 0.43 -15.34
N LEU A 87 14.17 1.43 -15.92
CA LEU A 87 14.36 2.74 -15.26
C LEU A 87 13.03 3.43 -14.93
N LEU A 88 12.01 3.26 -15.77
CA LEU A 88 10.65 3.76 -15.48
C LEU A 88 9.98 2.98 -14.35
N GLU A 89 10.17 1.67 -14.28
CA GLU A 89 9.68 0.84 -13.18
C GLU A 89 10.33 1.22 -11.85
N ILE A 90 11.64 1.45 -11.85
CA ILE A 90 12.40 1.74 -10.63
C ILE A 90 12.47 3.23 -10.29
N LEU A 91 11.64 4.06 -10.94
CA LEU A 91 11.62 5.50 -10.70
C LEU A 91 11.43 5.85 -9.22
N PRO A 92 10.52 5.21 -8.46
CA PRO A 92 10.42 5.43 -7.01
C PRO A 92 11.71 5.08 -6.24
N ALA A 93 12.43 4.03 -6.67
CA ALA A 93 13.70 3.65 -6.04
C ALA A 93 14.82 4.64 -6.37
N LEU A 94 14.86 5.18 -7.60
CA LEU A 94 15.75 6.26 -8.01
C LEU A 94 15.52 7.51 -7.13
N LEU A 95 14.26 7.89 -6.89
CA LEU A 95 13.92 9.05 -6.05
C LEU A 95 14.25 8.81 -4.57
N THR A 96 14.07 7.58 -4.09
CA THR A 96 14.49 7.18 -2.74
C THR A 96 16.00 7.29 -2.58
N ALA A 97 16.76 6.84 -3.58
CA ALA A 97 18.22 6.95 -3.58
C ALA A 97 18.73 8.40 -3.53
N LEU A 98 17.96 9.35 -4.07
CA LEU A 98 18.28 10.79 -3.94
C LEU A 98 18.05 11.35 -2.54
N SER A 99 17.25 10.67 -1.73
CA SER A 99 17.00 11.01 -0.33
C SER A 99 18.04 10.39 0.62
N ASP A 100 19.02 9.66 0.08
CA ASP A 100 20.10 9.07 0.88
C ASP A 100 20.91 10.15 1.59
N PRO A 101 21.25 9.97 2.89
CA PRO A 101 22.00 10.96 3.65
C PRO A 101 23.33 11.37 3.01
N ALA A 102 24.05 10.46 2.35
CA ALA A 102 25.31 10.79 1.68
C ALA A 102 25.07 11.67 0.44
N VAL A 103 23.98 11.44 -0.29
CA VAL A 103 23.58 12.28 -1.43
C VAL A 103 23.14 13.67 -0.94
N LEU A 104 22.43 13.76 0.16
CA LEU A 104 21.96 15.02 0.73
C LEU A 104 23.09 15.84 1.38
N ALA A 105 24.06 15.17 2.03
CA ALA A 105 25.20 15.82 2.68
C ALA A 105 26.30 16.27 1.69
N ALA A 106 26.28 15.79 0.45
CA ALA A 106 27.27 16.14 -0.55
C ALA A 106 27.11 17.60 -1.04
N THR A 107 28.04 18.48 -0.65
CA THR A 107 28.02 19.91 -0.95
C THR A 107 28.88 20.33 -2.15
N THR A 108 29.74 19.45 -2.68
CA THR A 108 30.58 19.72 -3.85
C THR A 108 30.15 18.86 -5.05
N PRO A 109 30.38 19.32 -6.30
CA PRO A 109 30.05 18.52 -7.49
C PRO A 109 30.71 17.13 -7.49
N ALA A 110 31.97 17.04 -7.09
CA ALA A 110 32.70 15.77 -7.03
C ALA A 110 32.15 14.81 -5.97
N ALA A 111 31.84 15.31 -4.77
CA ALA A 111 31.21 14.50 -3.73
C ALA A 111 29.81 14.06 -4.13
N LYS A 112 29.05 14.93 -4.81
CA LYS A 112 27.71 14.62 -5.32
C LYS A 112 27.78 13.52 -6.36
N GLU A 113 28.70 13.61 -7.31
CA GLU A 113 28.90 12.59 -8.33
C GLU A 113 29.29 11.24 -7.73
N ALA A 114 30.21 11.22 -6.76
CA ALA A 114 30.60 9.99 -6.06
C ALA A 114 29.43 9.36 -5.30
N ALA A 115 28.62 10.17 -4.61
CA ALA A 115 27.43 9.69 -3.90
C ALA A 115 26.37 9.14 -4.86
N LEU A 116 26.11 9.83 -5.98
CA LEU A 116 25.18 9.34 -7.01
C LEU A 116 25.68 8.04 -7.66
N LEU A 117 26.97 7.91 -7.90
CA LEU A 117 27.57 6.68 -8.44
C LEU A 117 27.45 5.51 -7.46
N ALA A 118 27.67 5.74 -6.16
CA ALA A 118 27.49 4.72 -5.12
C ALA A 118 26.04 4.24 -5.04
N GLN A 119 25.09 5.17 -5.13
CA GLN A 119 23.65 4.85 -5.18
C GLN A 119 23.27 4.12 -6.47
N ALA A 120 23.75 4.56 -7.63
CA ALA A 120 23.54 3.88 -8.91
C ALA A 120 24.06 2.44 -8.87
N THR A 121 25.25 2.22 -8.28
CA THR A 121 25.82 0.89 -8.09
C THR A 121 24.94 0.02 -7.20
N THR A 122 24.42 0.59 -6.11
CA THR A 122 23.48 -0.11 -5.21
C THR A 122 22.19 -0.51 -5.94
N LEU A 123 21.62 0.40 -6.73
CA LEU A 123 20.41 0.13 -7.52
C LEU A 123 20.64 -0.96 -8.57
N VAL A 124 21.76 -0.91 -9.28
CA VAL A 124 22.07 -1.86 -10.35
C VAL A 124 22.43 -3.25 -9.82
N ASN A 125 23.04 -3.34 -8.63
CA ASN A 125 23.38 -4.63 -8.01
C ASN A 125 22.24 -5.27 -7.22
N SER A 126 21.19 -4.52 -6.92
CA SER A 126 20.02 -5.05 -6.21
C SER A 126 19.17 -5.92 -7.12
N THR A 127 18.72 -7.06 -6.63
CA THR A 127 17.87 -8.01 -7.36
C THR A 127 16.46 -7.48 -7.66
N SER A 128 16.02 -6.42 -6.98
CA SER A 128 14.72 -5.79 -7.20
C SER A 128 14.77 -4.65 -8.23
N THR A 129 15.90 -3.97 -8.34
CA THR A 129 16.04 -2.76 -9.16
C THR A 129 16.96 -2.91 -10.36
N GLY A 130 17.98 -3.76 -10.26
CA GLY A 130 18.93 -4.04 -11.33
C GLY A 130 18.42 -5.04 -12.34
N LEU A 131 18.94 -4.96 -13.57
CA LEU A 131 18.78 -6.01 -14.57
C LEU A 131 19.97 -6.98 -14.53
N THR A 132 19.68 -8.26 -14.65
CA THR A 132 20.65 -9.35 -14.87
C THR A 132 20.62 -9.80 -16.34
N THR A 133 21.64 -10.54 -16.78
CA THR A 133 21.66 -11.16 -18.12
C THR A 133 20.41 -12.03 -18.38
N ALA A 134 19.97 -12.78 -17.36
CA ALA A 134 18.76 -13.60 -17.41
C ALA A 134 17.48 -12.74 -17.53
N SER A 135 17.42 -11.62 -16.80
CA SER A 135 16.28 -10.70 -16.89
C SER A 135 16.16 -10.04 -18.25
N VAL A 136 17.29 -9.70 -18.88
CA VAL A 136 17.31 -9.12 -20.23
C VAL A 136 16.72 -10.10 -21.23
N ALA A 137 17.14 -11.37 -21.22
CA ALA A 137 16.60 -12.38 -22.12
C ALA A 137 15.07 -12.52 -22.03
N THR A 138 14.51 -12.37 -20.83
CA THR A 138 13.06 -12.39 -20.60
C THR A 138 12.40 -11.10 -21.11
N LEU A 139 12.93 -9.93 -20.74
CA LEU A 139 12.37 -8.64 -21.13
C LEU A 139 12.41 -8.40 -22.64
N VAL A 140 13.46 -8.87 -23.32
CA VAL A 140 13.55 -8.80 -24.79
C VAL A 140 12.43 -9.61 -25.42
N ALA A 141 12.19 -10.85 -24.97
CA ALA A 141 11.09 -11.65 -25.50
C ALA A 141 9.71 -11.02 -25.24
N VAL A 142 9.52 -10.41 -24.07
CA VAL A 142 8.30 -9.64 -23.76
C VAL A 142 8.14 -8.47 -24.75
N ASN A 143 9.21 -7.72 -24.99
CA ASN A 143 9.19 -6.59 -25.93
C ASN A 143 8.92 -7.05 -27.37
N ASN A 144 9.46 -8.20 -27.79
CA ASN A 144 9.23 -8.76 -29.11
C ASN A 144 7.76 -9.09 -29.34
N GLN A 145 7.10 -9.74 -28.37
CA GLN A 145 5.66 -10.01 -28.46
C GLN A 145 4.83 -8.73 -28.52
N ASN A 146 5.13 -7.75 -27.66
CA ASN A 146 4.39 -6.49 -27.63
C ASN A 146 4.61 -5.62 -28.89
N ALA A 147 5.73 -5.82 -29.60
CA ALA A 147 6.01 -5.17 -30.87
C ALA A 147 5.41 -5.90 -32.08
N SER A 148 4.93 -7.13 -31.90
CA SER A 148 4.38 -7.93 -32.99
C SER A 148 3.17 -7.25 -33.65
N THR A 149 3.14 -7.30 -34.97
CA THR A 149 2.00 -6.84 -35.79
C THR A 149 1.18 -8.00 -36.33
N THR A 150 1.56 -9.25 -36.00
CA THR A 150 0.83 -10.44 -36.45
C THR A 150 -0.57 -10.44 -35.83
N PRO A 151 -1.63 -10.54 -36.63
CA PRO A 151 -2.99 -10.68 -36.11
C PRO A 151 -3.08 -11.91 -35.22
N VAL A 152 -3.47 -11.72 -33.97
CA VAL A 152 -3.77 -12.83 -33.06
C VAL A 152 -5.23 -13.21 -33.28
N VAL A 153 -5.49 -14.50 -33.51
CA VAL A 153 -6.86 -15.02 -33.54
C VAL A 153 -7.50 -14.78 -32.18
N ALA A 154 -8.67 -14.15 -32.15
CA ALA A 154 -9.39 -13.94 -30.89
C ALA A 154 -9.66 -15.30 -30.23
N GLU A 155 -9.12 -15.51 -29.03
CA GLU A 155 -9.45 -16.70 -28.24
C GLU A 155 -10.95 -16.68 -27.91
N ALA A 156 -11.59 -17.85 -28.02
CA ALA A 156 -12.96 -18.00 -27.57
C ALA A 156 -13.06 -17.64 -26.07
N PRO A 157 -14.04 -16.84 -25.65
CA PRO A 157 -14.24 -16.52 -24.24
C PRO A 157 -14.32 -17.79 -23.40
N SER A 158 -13.59 -17.82 -22.29
CA SER A 158 -13.59 -18.93 -21.34
C SER A 158 -13.47 -18.41 -19.91
N ALA A 159 -14.04 -19.18 -18.97
CA ALA A 159 -13.81 -18.93 -17.55
C ALA A 159 -12.31 -19.06 -17.24
N GLY A 160 -11.77 -18.13 -16.46
CA GLY A 160 -10.33 -18.02 -16.28
C GLY A 160 -9.92 -17.36 -14.97
N ALA A 161 -8.62 -17.47 -14.70
CA ALA A 161 -7.98 -16.83 -13.56
C ALA A 161 -6.56 -16.39 -13.90
N ASN A 162 -6.06 -15.40 -13.18
CA ASN A 162 -4.69 -14.93 -13.22
C ASN A 162 -4.17 -14.82 -11.79
N LEU A 163 -3.27 -15.73 -11.38
CA LEU A 163 -2.54 -15.60 -10.11
C LEU A 163 -1.59 -14.41 -10.20
N ARG A 164 -1.91 -13.32 -9.52
CA ARG A 164 -1.18 -12.05 -9.56
C ARG A 164 -0.17 -11.91 -8.42
N LEU A 165 -0.42 -12.54 -7.27
CA LEU A 165 0.50 -12.54 -6.14
C LEU A 165 0.42 -13.87 -5.43
N LEU A 166 1.58 -14.37 -4.99
CA LEU A 166 1.71 -15.48 -4.06
C LEU A 166 2.87 -15.17 -3.12
N ASN A 167 2.64 -15.27 -1.82
CA ASN A 167 3.70 -15.39 -0.83
C ASN A 167 3.40 -16.65 -0.04
N PHE A 168 4.18 -17.71 -0.25
CA PHE A 168 3.95 -19.01 0.35
C PHE A 168 5.14 -19.39 1.23
N THR A 169 4.88 -19.60 2.53
CA THR A 169 5.85 -20.23 3.43
C THR A 169 5.48 -21.69 3.65
N ASN A 170 4.21 -21.93 3.96
CA ASN A 170 3.59 -23.25 4.10
C ASN A 170 2.06 -23.11 4.01
N THR A 171 1.31 -24.21 4.09
CA THR A 171 -0.15 -24.20 4.03
C THR A 171 -0.81 -23.41 5.17
N SER A 172 -0.13 -23.27 6.31
CA SER A 172 -0.60 -22.44 7.43
C SER A 172 -0.24 -20.96 7.30
N ASN A 173 0.67 -20.58 6.38
CA ASN A 173 1.18 -19.23 6.24
C ASN A 173 1.39 -18.90 4.76
N TYR A 174 0.35 -18.33 4.15
CA TYR A 174 0.41 -17.88 2.75
C TYR A 174 -0.47 -16.66 2.50
N ALA A 175 -0.17 -15.93 1.43
CA ALA A 175 -1.06 -14.91 0.88
C ALA A 175 -1.16 -15.07 -0.64
N ALA A 176 -2.34 -14.86 -1.20
CA ALA A 176 -2.59 -14.94 -2.63
C ALA A 176 -3.49 -13.81 -3.11
N ARG A 177 -3.24 -13.31 -4.34
CA ARG A 177 -4.11 -12.38 -5.06
C ARG A 177 -4.38 -12.96 -6.44
N ILE A 178 -5.64 -13.17 -6.77
CA ILE A 178 -6.05 -13.82 -8.02
C ILE A 178 -7.13 -12.94 -8.66
N ASN A 179 -6.99 -12.64 -9.95
CA ASN A 179 -8.09 -12.06 -10.72
C ASN A 179 -8.81 -13.18 -11.45
N VAL A 180 -10.10 -13.37 -11.20
CA VAL A 180 -10.94 -14.39 -11.83
C VAL A 180 -11.95 -13.76 -12.78
N SER A 181 -12.39 -14.51 -13.78
CA SER A 181 -13.52 -14.16 -14.63
C SER A 181 -14.31 -15.44 -14.86
N SER A 182 -15.60 -15.45 -14.51
CA SER A 182 -16.51 -16.48 -15.02
C SER A 182 -16.61 -16.44 -16.54
N LEU A 183 -17.22 -17.45 -17.15
CA LEU A 183 -17.49 -17.44 -18.59
C LEU A 183 -18.34 -16.21 -18.98
N ALA A 184 -19.36 -15.89 -18.19
CA ALA A 184 -20.20 -14.72 -18.40
C ALA A 184 -19.40 -13.41 -18.32
N GLN A 185 -18.48 -13.30 -17.36
CA GLN A 185 -17.62 -12.13 -17.20
C GLN A 185 -16.54 -12.01 -18.29
N ALA A 186 -16.02 -13.14 -18.78
CA ALA A 186 -15.02 -13.17 -19.83
C ALA A 186 -15.62 -12.90 -21.23
N THR A 187 -16.93 -13.06 -21.38
CA THR A 187 -17.66 -12.76 -22.61
C THR A 187 -17.85 -11.25 -22.73
N PRO A 188 -17.38 -10.61 -23.83
CA PRO A 188 -17.57 -9.17 -24.01
C PRO A 188 -19.05 -8.79 -24.01
N ASP A 189 -19.40 -7.78 -23.22
CA ASP A 189 -20.76 -7.22 -23.21
C ASP A 189 -21.02 -6.35 -24.45
N ALA A 190 -22.22 -5.75 -24.53
CA ALA A 190 -22.60 -4.89 -25.66
C ALA A 190 -21.70 -3.66 -25.86
N ALA A 191 -20.95 -3.25 -24.82
CA ALA A 191 -19.96 -2.18 -24.88
C ALA A 191 -18.55 -2.70 -25.22
N GLY A 192 -18.41 -4.00 -25.49
CA GLY A 192 -17.13 -4.66 -25.77
C GLY A 192 -16.27 -4.87 -24.52
N LEU A 193 -16.87 -4.79 -23.32
CA LEU A 193 -16.15 -4.91 -22.06
C LEU A 193 -16.20 -6.32 -21.51
N THR A 194 -15.06 -6.78 -21.01
CA THR A 194 -14.92 -7.97 -20.17
C THR A 194 -14.78 -7.56 -18.71
N ARG A 195 -15.12 -8.47 -17.82
CA ARG A 195 -15.21 -8.26 -16.38
C ARG A 195 -14.30 -9.23 -15.64
N SER A 196 -13.80 -8.82 -14.49
CA SER A 196 -13.06 -9.72 -13.60
C SER A 196 -13.25 -9.32 -12.15
N VAL A 197 -13.15 -10.28 -11.24
CA VAL A 197 -13.19 -10.05 -9.80
C VAL A 197 -11.83 -10.38 -9.20
N GLN A 198 -11.34 -9.51 -8.35
CA GLN A 198 -10.14 -9.78 -7.60
C GLN A 198 -10.44 -10.48 -6.28
N ARG A 199 -9.79 -11.62 -6.05
CA ARG A 199 -9.86 -12.41 -4.82
C ARG A 199 -8.53 -12.33 -4.09
N ARG A 200 -8.57 -12.05 -2.80
CA ARG A 200 -7.40 -11.99 -1.91
C ARG A 200 -7.59 -12.96 -0.76
N TYR A 201 -6.53 -13.67 -0.44
CA TYR A 201 -6.46 -14.59 0.68
C TYR A 201 -5.20 -14.29 1.49
N SER A 202 -5.31 -14.34 2.81
CA SER A 202 -4.16 -14.34 3.70
C SER A 202 -4.42 -15.31 4.83
N THR A 203 -3.56 -16.31 4.94
CA THR A 203 -3.58 -17.34 5.97
C THR A 203 -2.41 -17.10 6.91
N ASN A 204 -2.69 -17.02 8.20
CA ASN A 204 -1.68 -16.91 9.25
C ASN A 204 -1.98 -17.94 10.33
N ASN A 205 -1.01 -18.80 10.64
CA ASN A 205 -1.18 -19.95 11.54
C ASN A 205 -2.42 -20.80 11.24
N GLY A 206 -2.73 -21.00 9.95
CA GLY A 206 -3.86 -21.81 9.48
C GLY A 206 -5.20 -21.07 9.41
N PHE A 207 -5.27 -19.82 9.86
CA PHE A 207 -6.50 -19.02 9.80
C PHE A 207 -6.52 -18.15 8.56
N THR A 208 -7.37 -18.52 7.60
CA THR A 208 -7.50 -17.81 6.32
C THR A 208 -8.50 -16.67 6.44
N ALA A 209 -8.08 -15.46 6.09
CA ALA A 209 -8.94 -14.32 5.78
C ALA A 209 -9.12 -14.19 4.27
N ALA A 210 -10.30 -13.78 3.83
CA ALA A 210 -10.65 -13.59 2.43
C ALA A 210 -11.33 -12.22 2.20
N TRP A 211 -10.95 -11.51 1.12
CA TRP A 211 -11.52 -10.21 0.74
C TRP A 211 -11.25 -9.87 -0.74
N THR A 212 -11.73 -8.74 -1.26
CA THR A 212 -11.60 -8.32 -2.67
C THR A 212 -10.99 -6.92 -2.86
N ASN A 213 -10.53 -6.60 -4.06
CA ASN A 213 -10.21 -5.25 -4.57
C ASN A 213 -9.19 -4.38 -3.78
N LEU A 214 -9.47 -3.94 -2.55
CA LEU A 214 -8.69 -2.91 -1.84
C LEU A 214 -7.75 -3.44 -0.74
N GLY A 215 -6.60 -2.76 -0.61
CA GLY A 215 -5.69 -2.83 0.53
C GLY A 215 -4.97 -4.16 0.77
N GLY A 216 -3.95 -4.12 1.62
CA GLY A 216 -3.13 -5.28 1.98
C GLY A 216 -3.74 -6.21 3.05
N SER A 217 -4.89 -5.83 3.62
CA SER A 217 -5.54 -6.54 4.71
C SER A 217 -7.07 -6.39 4.65
N PRO A 218 -7.83 -7.33 5.27
CA PRO A 218 -9.30 -7.34 5.17
C PRO A 218 -9.99 -6.05 5.63
N ASN A 219 -9.49 -5.36 6.67
CA ASN A 219 -10.06 -4.07 7.12
C ASN A 219 -10.12 -3.04 6.00
N ARG A 220 -9.13 -3.05 5.11
CA ARG A 220 -8.98 -2.03 4.07
C ARG A 220 -9.94 -2.24 2.90
N GLN A 221 -10.73 -3.32 2.91
CA GLN A 221 -11.91 -3.44 2.03
C GLN A 221 -12.89 -2.28 2.25
N SER A 222 -13.02 -1.83 3.49
CA SER A 222 -13.98 -0.81 3.88
C SER A 222 -13.54 0.62 3.56
N ASP A 223 -12.34 0.78 2.97
CA ASP A 223 -11.90 2.07 2.47
C ASP A 223 -12.95 2.62 1.48
N LEU A 224 -13.31 3.89 1.67
CA LEU A 224 -14.17 4.63 0.78
C LEU A 224 -13.32 5.43 -0.18
N HIS A 225 -13.72 5.49 -1.46
CA HIS A 225 -13.08 6.32 -2.46
C HIS A 225 -14.09 7.19 -3.21
N PHE A 226 -13.64 8.34 -3.68
CA PHE A 226 -14.47 9.21 -4.50
C PHE A 226 -14.37 8.79 -5.98
N ASN A 227 -15.44 8.17 -6.51
CA ASN A 227 -15.47 7.64 -7.88
C ASN A 227 -15.69 8.73 -8.96
N GLY A 228 -15.79 10.01 -8.57
CA GLY A 228 -16.13 11.13 -9.45
C GLY A 228 -17.50 11.73 -9.18
N SER A 229 -18.42 10.99 -8.54
CA SER A 229 -19.77 11.45 -8.20
C SER A 229 -20.12 11.24 -6.71
N ALA A 230 -19.68 10.14 -6.12
CA ALA A 230 -19.99 9.76 -4.73
C ALA A 230 -18.79 9.10 -4.03
N TRP A 231 -18.85 9.05 -2.70
CA TRP A 231 -17.96 8.23 -1.89
C TRP A 231 -18.54 6.83 -1.78
N VAL A 232 -17.86 5.87 -2.39
CA VAL A 232 -18.30 4.49 -2.49
C VAL A 232 -17.26 3.56 -1.88
N ALA A 233 -17.70 2.40 -1.39
CA ALA A 233 -16.82 1.30 -1.04
C ALA A 233 -16.68 0.37 -2.24
N CYS A 234 -15.56 -0.35 -2.31
CA CYS A 234 -15.48 -1.50 -3.18
C CYS A 234 -16.36 -2.62 -2.63
N ALA A 235 -17.48 -2.89 -3.30
CA ALA A 235 -18.34 -3.99 -2.91
C ALA A 235 -17.58 -5.33 -2.95
N LEU A 236 -18.00 -6.28 -2.11
CA LEU A 236 -17.50 -7.64 -2.16
C LEU A 236 -17.83 -8.21 -3.54
N ASN A 237 -16.85 -8.85 -4.18
CA ASN A 237 -16.96 -9.34 -5.55
C ASN A 237 -17.26 -8.24 -6.60
N ALA A 238 -16.98 -6.96 -6.32
CA ALA A 238 -17.11 -5.92 -7.34
C ALA A 238 -16.19 -6.20 -8.52
N GLU A 239 -16.70 -5.91 -9.72
CA GLU A 239 -16.06 -6.21 -10.98
C GLU A 239 -15.16 -5.07 -11.44
N ASP A 240 -13.93 -5.41 -11.80
CA ASP A 240 -13.08 -4.59 -12.64
C ASP A 240 -13.50 -4.77 -14.10
N THR A 241 -13.50 -3.69 -14.89
CA THR A 241 -13.84 -3.74 -16.32
C THR A 241 -12.64 -3.41 -17.19
N GLN A 242 -12.56 -4.05 -18.35
CA GLN A 242 -11.56 -3.79 -19.38
C GLN A 242 -12.09 -4.19 -20.76
N PRO A 243 -11.81 -3.45 -21.85
CA PRO A 243 -12.07 -3.95 -23.19
C PRO A 243 -11.22 -5.18 -23.49
N VAL A 244 -11.62 -5.95 -24.50
CA VAL A 244 -10.80 -7.04 -25.04
C VAL A 244 -9.42 -6.51 -25.42
N ARG A 245 -8.36 -7.29 -25.12
CA ARG A 245 -6.99 -6.90 -25.45
C ARG A 245 -6.80 -6.84 -26.96
N ASP A 246 -6.03 -5.86 -27.43
CA ASP A 246 -5.60 -5.78 -28.82
C ASP A 246 -4.58 -6.90 -29.15
N ALA A 247 -4.20 -7.00 -30.43
CA ALA A 247 -3.21 -7.99 -30.89
C ALA A 247 -1.82 -7.84 -30.24
N LYS A 248 -1.52 -6.67 -29.65
CA LYS A 248 -0.28 -6.39 -28.90
C LYS A 248 -0.43 -6.67 -27.41
N GLY A 249 -1.56 -7.21 -26.97
CA GLY A 249 -1.85 -7.53 -25.57
C GLY A 249 -2.23 -6.31 -24.72
N ASN A 250 -2.49 -5.15 -25.33
CA ASN A 250 -2.84 -3.92 -24.61
C ASN A 250 -4.34 -3.82 -24.34
N SER A 251 -4.71 -3.28 -23.18
CA SER A 251 -6.09 -2.92 -22.84
C SER A 251 -6.10 -1.85 -21.75
N SER A 252 -7.12 -0.98 -21.75
CA SER A 252 -7.41 -0.10 -20.61
C SER A 252 -8.07 -0.89 -19.48
N TYR A 253 -8.12 -0.34 -18.27
CA TYR A 253 -8.86 -0.94 -17.18
C TYR A 253 -9.49 0.13 -16.29
N ASN A 254 -10.62 -0.22 -15.69
CA ASN A 254 -11.25 0.52 -14.61
C ASN A 254 -11.44 -0.45 -13.44
N SER A 255 -10.68 -0.24 -12.37
CA SER A 255 -10.76 -1.06 -11.18
C SER A 255 -11.62 -0.40 -10.13
N CYS A 256 -12.58 -1.19 -9.62
CA CYS A 256 -13.50 -0.79 -8.58
C CYS A 256 -14.08 0.63 -8.73
N ASP A 257 -14.80 0.86 -9.83
CA ASP A 257 -15.52 2.11 -10.07
C ASP A 257 -14.66 3.37 -9.85
N ASN A 258 -13.67 3.54 -10.73
CA ASN A 258 -12.72 4.65 -10.77
C ASN A 258 -11.76 4.75 -9.58
N TYR A 259 -11.59 3.70 -8.77
CA TYR A 259 -10.54 3.68 -7.75
C TYR A 259 -9.14 3.77 -8.38
N ASP A 260 -8.89 2.96 -9.42
CA ASP A 260 -7.67 2.98 -10.23
C ASP A 260 -8.06 2.76 -11.70
N VAL A 261 -7.73 3.73 -12.54
CA VAL A 261 -7.97 3.67 -13.99
C VAL A 261 -6.63 3.75 -14.69
N GLY A 262 -6.43 2.89 -15.68
CA GLY A 262 -5.15 2.81 -16.34
C GLY A 262 -5.17 1.96 -17.59
N SER A 263 -3.99 1.51 -17.97
CA SER A 263 -3.78 0.60 -19.08
C SER A 263 -2.85 -0.53 -18.70
N SER A 264 -2.88 -1.61 -19.46
CA SER A 264 -2.04 -2.76 -19.21
C SER A 264 -1.62 -3.43 -20.51
N SER A 265 -0.36 -3.86 -20.55
CA SER A 265 0.20 -4.65 -21.64
C SER A 265 0.58 -6.04 -21.12
N ARG A 266 0.38 -7.07 -21.94
CA ARG A 266 0.59 -8.48 -21.57
C ARG A 266 1.30 -9.23 -22.69
N ALA A 267 2.42 -9.85 -22.33
CA ALA A 267 3.03 -10.92 -23.11
C ALA A 267 2.66 -12.29 -22.52
N SER A 268 2.50 -13.30 -23.37
CA SER A 268 2.02 -14.64 -23.02
C SER A 268 2.98 -15.71 -23.49
N PHE A 269 3.36 -16.61 -22.59
CA PHE A 269 4.31 -17.69 -22.84
C PHE A 269 3.71 -19.03 -22.44
N ASP A 270 3.84 -20.02 -23.31
CA ASP A 270 3.51 -21.41 -22.96
C ASP A 270 4.55 -21.96 -21.98
N VAL A 271 4.07 -22.59 -20.91
CA VAL A 271 4.90 -23.25 -19.92
C VAL A 271 4.47 -24.70 -19.67
N GLY A 272 3.52 -25.23 -20.44
CA GLY A 272 3.12 -26.62 -20.37
C GLY A 272 4.32 -27.55 -20.61
N GLY A 273 4.44 -28.58 -19.79
CA GLY A 273 5.56 -29.53 -19.81
C GLY A 273 6.85 -29.04 -19.15
N ARG A 274 6.99 -27.74 -18.84
CA ARG A 274 8.14 -27.22 -18.08
C ARG A 274 7.99 -27.50 -16.60
N THR A 275 9.10 -27.71 -15.89
CA THR A 275 9.04 -27.88 -14.43
C THR A 275 8.59 -26.57 -13.77
N MET A 276 7.81 -26.67 -12.70
CA MET A 276 7.36 -25.52 -11.92
C MET A 276 8.55 -24.75 -11.33
N LEU A 277 9.61 -25.46 -10.94
CA LEU A 277 10.83 -24.87 -10.41
C LEU A 277 11.57 -24.04 -11.48
N ASP A 278 11.68 -24.53 -12.72
CA ASP A 278 12.35 -23.78 -13.79
C ASP A 278 11.61 -22.48 -14.12
N VAL A 279 10.28 -22.54 -14.17
CA VAL A 279 9.44 -21.36 -14.42
C VAL A 279 9.54 -20.38 -13.25
N TYR A 280 9.50 -20.86 -12.01
CA TYR A 280 9.69 -20.03 -10.81
C TYR A 280 11.06 -19.33 -10.81
N ASN A 281 12.13 -20.06 -11.10
CA ASN A 281 13.47 -19.52 -11.19
C ASN A 281 13.60 -18.50 -12.34
N GLN A 282 12.97 -18.73 -13.49
CA GLN A 282 12.92 -17.76 -14.59
C GLN A 282 12.23 -16.46 -14.16
N ILE A 283 11.10 -16.55 -13.46
CA ILE A 283 10.35 -15.39 -12.96
C ILE A 283 11.21 -14.57 -12.00
N ASN A 284 11.84 -15.21 -11.02
CA ASN A 284 12.72 -14.56 -10.05
C ASN A 284 13.96 -13.94 -10.72
N ALA A 285 14.61 -14.69 -11.63
CA ALA A 285 15.78 -14.20 -12.35
C ALA A 285 15.45 -13.00 -13.25
N ALA A 286 14.19 -12.89 -13.68
CA ALA A 286 13.67 -11.73 -14.41
C ALA A 286 13.28 -10.55 -13.51
N GLY A 287 13.48 -10.64 -12.19
CA GLY A 287 13.26 -9.55 -11.24
C GLY A 287 11.81 -9.42 -10.76
N TYR A 288 10.93 -10.36 -11.11
CA TYR A 288 9.55 -10.35 -10.64
C TYR A 288 9.47 -11.01 -9.26
N THR A 289 9.09 -10.23 -8.25
CA THR A 289 9.05 -10.67 -6.85
C THR A 289 7.63 -10.95 -6.34
N ASN A 290 6.61 -10.77 -7.18
CA ASN A 290 5.22 -10.92 -6.79
C ASN A 290 4.81 -12.38 -6.54
N LEU A 291 5.62 -13.36 -6.96
CA LEU A 291 5.47 -14.78 -6.63
C LEU A 291 6.69 -15.22 -5.80
N THR A 292 6.48 -15.51 -4.53
CA THR A 292 7.53 -15.95 -3.59
C THR A 292 7.12 -17.27 -2.94
N ILE A 293 8.02 -18.26 -2.96
CA ILE A 293 7.80 -19.59 -2.40
C ILE A 293 9.02 -19.94 -1.54
N ALA A 294 8.82 -20.11 -0.24
CA ALA A 294 9.88 -20.55 0.66
C ALA A 294 10.32 -21.97 0.30
N ASN A 295 11.64 -22.20 0.33
CA ASN A 295 12.26 -23.48 0.00
C ASN A 295 11.79 -24.02 -1.37
N ALA A 296 11.67 -23.15 -2.38
CA ALA A 296 11.07 -23.49 -3.67
C ALA A 296 11.67 -24.75 -4.33
N THR A 297 12.98 -24.96 -4.23
CA THR A 297 13.67 -26.14 -4.77
C THR A 297 13.06 -27.45 -4.26
N THR A 298 12.88 -27.57 -2.94
CA THR A 298 12.30 -28.77 -2.33
C THR A 298 10.78 -28.81 -2.49
N THR A 299 10.12 -27.65 -2.40
CA THR A 299 8.66 -27.55 -2.43
C THR A 299 8.10 -27.86 -3.82
N LEU A 300 8.72 -27.36 -4.90
CA LEU A 300 8.26 -27.56 -6.28
C LEU A 300 8.86 -28.83 -6.91
N GLY A 301 10.12 -29.13 -6.60
CA GLY A 301 10.84 -30.28 -7.15
C GLY A 301 10.79 -30.33 -8.69
N THR A 302 10.61 -31.53 -9.24
CA THR A 302 10.56 -31.79 -10.70
C THR A 302 9.14 -31.79 -11.28
N THR A 303 8.13 -31.37 -10.50
CA THR A 303 6.73 -31.38 -10.97
C THR A 303 6.56 -30.42 -12.14
N ALA A 304 5.98 -30.90 -13.23
CA ALA A 304 5.76 -30.11 -14.44
C ALA A 304 4.39 -29.43 -14.43
N PHE A 305 4.31 -28.27 -15.09
CA PHE A 305 3.04 -27.68 -15.45
C PHE A 305 2.32 -28.55 -16.49
N PRO A 306 0.99 -28.77 -16.36
CA PRO A 306 0.23 -29.49 -17.37
C PRO A 306 0.11 -28.68 -18.66
N ALA A 307 -0.33 -29.33 -19.75
CA ALA A 307 -0.64 -28.67 -21.01
C ALA A 307 -1.61 -27.48 -20.81
N ASN A 308 -1.54 -26.48 -21.69
CA ASN A 308 -2.30 -25.22 -21.61
C ASN A 308 -1.96 -24.33 -20.41
N SER A 309 -0.90 -24.62 -19.66
CA SER A 309 -0.36 -23.71 -18.64
C SER A 309 0.33 -22.52 -19.31
N LYS A 310 -0.05 -21.30 -18.92
CA LYS A 310 0.55 -20.07 -19.45
C LYS A 310 1.14 -19.21 -18.34
N LEU A 311 2.29 -18.62 -18.66
CA LEU A 311 2.91 -17.54 -17.91
C LEU A 311 2.69 -16.22 -18.64
N PHE A 312 2.12 -15.25 -17.95
CA PHE A 312 1.94 -13.89 -18.43
C PHE A 312 2.93 -12.96 -17.76
N TYR A 313 3.64 -12.17 -18.55
CA TYR A 313 4.33 -10.98 -18.05
C TYR A 313 3.46 -9.78 -18.35
N GLN A 314 2.92 -9.16 -17.31
CA GLN A 314 1.94 -8.08 -17.43
C GLN A 314 2.42 -6.84 -16.70
N VAL A 315 2.38 -5.71 -17.39
CA VAL A 315 2.64 -4.37 -16.82
C VAL A 315 1.33 -3.61 -16.79
N GLY A 316 0.92 -3.15 -15.61
CA GLY A 316 -0.16 -2.17 -15.45
C GLY A 316 0.40 -0.77 -15.26
N THR A 317 -0.23 0.23 -15.84
CA THR A 317 0.16 1.64 -15.77
C THR A 317 -1.05 2.45 -15.32
N SER A 318 -1.01 2.95 -14.08
CA SER A 318 -2.08 3.79 -13.53
C SER A 318 -2.05 5.17 -14.20
N ALA A 319 -3.16 5.58 -14.78
CA ALA A 319 -3.36 6.90 -15.37
C ALA A 319 -4.06 7.87 -14.41
N SER A 320 -4.97 7.36 -13.58
CA SER A 320 -5.59 8.11 -12.48
C SER A 320 -5.92 7.20 -11.30
N THR A 321 -5.90 7.77 -10.10
CA THR A 321 -6.26 7.09 -8.86
C THR A 321 -7.21 7.97 -8.05
N ALA A 322 -8.18 7.37 -7.38
CA ALA A 322 -9.11 8.12 -6.54
C ALA A 322 -8.49 8.52 -5.20
N VAL A 323 -9.02 9.60 -4.62
CA VAL A 323 -8.82 9.88 -3.20
C VAL A 323 -9.64 8.86 -2.39
N ALA A 324 -9.01 8.27 -1.38
CA ALA A 324 -9.63 7.28 -0.51
C ALA A 324 -9.28 7.48 0.97
N TYR A 325 -10.09 6.93 1.88
CA TYR A 325 -9.80 6.87 3.31
C TYR A 325 -10.52 5.69 3.97
N TYR A 326 -9.97 5.21 5.09
CA TYR A 326 -10.62 4.21 5.94
C TYR A 326 -11.63 4.91 6.88
N PRO A 327 -12.92 4.53 6.89
CA PRO A 327 -13.94 5.21 7.71
C PRO A 327 -13.95 4.76 9.19
N GLY A 328 -13.07 3.83 9.59
CA GLY A 328 -12.98 3.35 10.97
C GLY A 328 -12.47 4.40 11.96
N THR A 329 -12.83 4.22 13.23
CA THR A 329 -12.58 5.22 14.29
C THR A 329 -11.09 5.42 14.61
N GLY A 330 -10.24 4.42 14.38
CA GLY A 330 -8.79 4.58 14.54
C GLY A 330 -8.13 5.39 13.41
N ASN A 331 -8.88 5.78 12.38
CA ASN A 331 -8.38 6.66 11.31
C ASN A 331 -8.69 8.15 11.54
N TYR A 332 -9.36 8.48 12.64
CA TYR A 332 -9.66 9.86 12.98
C TYR A 332 -8.38 10.64 13.25
N VAL A 333 -8.31 11.86 12.72
CA VAL A 333 -7.31 12.84 13.12
C VAL A 333 -7.69 13.36 14.51
N THR A 334 -6.75 13.28 15.44
CA THR A 334 -6.88 13.84 16.79
C THR A 334 -6.07 15.12 16.92
N GLN A 335 -6.55 16.04 17.76
CA GLN A 335 -5.90 17.29 18.11
C GLN A 335 -5.76 17.41 19.62
N TYR A 336 -4.65 17.99 20.06
CA TYR A 336 -4.47 18.32 21.46
C TYR A 336 -5.08 19.68 21.82
N SER A 337 -5.16 19.98 23.10
CA SER A 337 -5.50 21.32 23.60
C SER A 337 -4.40 22.35 23.28
N SER A 338 -4.78 23.62 23.33
CA SER A 338 -3.87 24.74 23.04
C SER A 338 -2.57 24.73 23.84
N PRO A 339 -2.58 24.51 25.16
CA PRO A 339 -1.33 24.40 25.93
C PRO A 339 -0.38 23.31 25.40
N VAL A 340 -0.93 22.21 24.87
CA VAL A 340 -0.13 21.06 24.41
C VAL A 340 0.38 21.29 22.97
N TYR A 341 -0.48 21.67 22.02
CA TYR A 341 -0.03 21.85 20.63
C TYR A 341 0.88 23.08 20.44
N THR A 342 0.81 24.07 21.34
CA THR A 342 1.74 25.21 21.37
C THR A 342 3.06 24.89 22.06
N GLY A 343 3.23 23.69 22.60
CA GLY A 343 4.47 23.28 23.27
C GLY A 343 4.71 23.96 24.62
N SER A 344 3.66 24.47 25.29
CA SER A 344 3.83 25.12 26.60
C SER A 344 4.27 24.11 27.66
N THR A 345 5.11 24.54 28.61
CA THR A 345 5.59 23.67 29.69
C THR A 345 4.44 23.04 30.48
N THR A 346 3.37 23.80 30.77
CA THR A 346 2.19 23.29 31.48
C THR A 346 1.46 22.22 30.67
N GLY A 347 1.23 22.47 29.37
CA GLY A 347 0.57 21.50 28.49
C GLY A 347 1.41 20.23 28.30
N CYS A 348 2.70 20.37 28.03
CA CYS A 348 3.61 19.25 27.81
C CYS A 348 3.82 18.36 29.05
N ASN A 349 3.45 18.83 30.24
CA ASN A 349 3.45 18.05 31.49
C ASN A 349 2.03 17.68 31.97
N SER A 350 1.00 17.91 31.16
CA SER A 350 -0.39 17.58 31.51
C SER A 350 -0.69 16.09 31.35
N SER A 351 -1.78 15.64 31.99
CA SER A 351 -2.32 14.29 31.80
C SER A 351 -2.75 14.03 30.35
N GLU A 352 -3.15 15.07 29.61
CA GLU A 352 -3.51 14.96 28.20
C GLU A 352 -2.33 14.53 27.34
N PHE A 353 -1.12 15.02 27.65
CA PHE A 353 0.10 14.68 26.92
C PHE A 353 0.82 13.45 27.51
N SER A 354 0.24 12.81 28.53
CA SER A 354 0.80 11.59 29.13
C SER A 354 0.71 10.39 28.20
N PHE A 355 1.53 9.37 28.48
CA PHE A 355 1.55 8.13 27.69
C PHE A 355 0.18 7.47 27.64
N GLY A 356 -0.37 7.27 26.43
CA GLY A 356 -1.62 6.57 26.19
C GLY A 356 -2.86 7.46 26.12
N SER A 357 -2.75 8.74 26.47
CA SER A 357 -3.78 9.74 26.17
C SER A 357 -3.68 10.14 24.70
N VAL A 358 -4.82 10.14 24.01
CA VAL A 358 -4.96 10.71 22.67
C VAL A 358 -5.75 12.00 22.80
N GLY A 359 -5.36 13.02 22.04
CA GLY A 359 -6.13 14.26 21.95
C GLY A 359 -7.58 14.02 21.51
N THR A 360 -8.39 15.06 21.51
CA THR A 360 -9.78 14.96 21.06
C THR A 360 -9.85 14.80 19.54
N THR A 361 -10.90 14.16 19.02
CA THR A 361 -11.09 14.03 17.57
C THR A 361 -11.35 15.40 16.93
N SER A 362 -10.58 15.74 15.89
CA SER A 362 -10.83 16.93 15.07
C SER A 362 -12.15 16.81 14.32
N THR A 363 -12.93 17.90 14.30
CA THR A 363 -14.27 17.95 13.69
C THR A 363 -14.34 18.81 12.43
N SER A 364 -13.34 19.67 12.18
CA SER A 364 -13.21 20.49 10.97
C SER A 364 -11.75 20.62 10.53
N LEU A 365 -11.53 20.83 9.23
CA LEU A 365 -10.21 21.08 8.66
C LEU A 365 -9.60 22.37 9.21
N GLU A 366 -10.41 23.39 9.46
CA GLU A 366 -9.96 24.66 10.04
C GLU A 366 -9.47 24.46 11.48
N GLY A 367 -10.22 23.72 12.31
CA GLY A 367 -9.80 23.40 13.68
C GLY A 367 -8.53 22.56 13.70
N MET A 368 -8.44 21.58 12.80
CA MET A 368 -7.24 20.77 12.61
C MET A 368 -6.02 21.63 12.23
N VAL A 369 -6.16 22.57 11.29
CA VAL A 369 -5.09 23.49 10.88
C VAL A 369 -4.58 24.30 12.08
N MET A 370 -5.50 24.88 12.86
CA MET A 370 -5.16 25.68 14.04
C MET A 370 -4.42 24.89 15.12
N ALA A 371 -4.77 23.61 15.29
CA ALA A 371 -4.18 22.74 16.32
C ALA A 371 -2.84 22.11 15.89
N ASN A 372 -2.31 22.41 14.71
CA ASN A 372 -1.06 21.83 14.21
C ASN A 372 -0.06 22.90 13.74
N PRO A 373 0.36 23.82 14.62
CA PRO A 373 1.23 24.94 14.26
C PRO A 373 2.71 24.56 14.07
N GLY A 374 3.11 23.32 14.36
CA GLY A 374 4.49 22.86 14.23
C GLY A 374 5.41 23.33 15.34
N THR A 375 4.91 23.30 16.58
CA THR A 375 5.68 23.59 17.79
C THR A 375 5.80 22.31 18.63
N PRO A 376 7.02 21.84 18.95
CA PRO A 376 7.19 20.63 19.74
C PRO A 376 6.99 20.87 21.24
N CYS A 377 6.69 19.79 21.96
CA CYS A 377 6.97 19.72 23.39
C CYS A 377 8.45 19.42 23.61
N ASN A 378 9.18 20.35 24.22
CA ASN A 378 10.62 20.21 24.42
C ASN A 378 10.92 19.44 25.73
N PHE A 379 11.72 18.38 25.61
CA PHE A 379 12.21 17.60 26.73
C PHE A 379 13.74 17.54 26.67
N GLY A 380 14.40 17.56 27.83
CA GLY A 380 15.83 17.31 27.91
C GLY A 380 16.21 15.88 27.50
N THR A 381 17.49 15.56 27.64
CA THR A 381 18.00 14.23 27.32
C THR A 381 17.28 13.15 28.11
N ARG A 382 16.92 12.07 27.42
CA ARG A 382 16.24 10.92 28.01
C ARG A 382 17.03 9.64 27.81
N THR A 383 16.92 8.76 28.80
CA THR A 383 17.49 7.42 28.77
C THR A 383 16.35 6.41 28.78
N PHE A 384 16.50 5.36 27.99
CA PHE A 384 15.60 4.22 27.94
C PHE A 384 16.44 2.95 28.09
N THR A 385 15.99 2.01 28.93
CA THR A 385 16.68 0.73 29.12
C THR A 385 15.89 -0.38 28.44
N TYR A 386 16.58 -1.19 27.63
CA TYR A 386 15.98 -2.33 26.95
C TYR A 386 16.95 -3.49 26.91
N ASN A 387 16.47 -4.68 27.28
CA ASN A 387 17.31 -5.87 27.49
C ASN A 387 18.53 -5.59 28.39
N GLY A 388 18.35 -4.77 29.43
CA GLY A 388 19.43 -4.41 30.38
C GLY A 388 20.44 -3.38 29.86
N LEU A 389 20.33 -2.91 28.61
CA LEU A 389 21.23 -1.91 28.03
C LEU A 389 20.57 -0.51 28.01
N PRO A 390 21.26 0.54 28.45
CA PRO A 390 20.77 1.91 28.36
C PRO A 390 21.03 2.51 26.97
N TYR A 391 20.03 3.22 26.44
CA TYR A 391 20.09 3.99 25.20
C TYR A 391 19.73 5.45 25.51
N ILE A 392 20.49 6.39 24.96
CA ILE A 392 20.39 7.83 25.25
C ILE A 392 19.93 8.58 23.99
N SER A 393 19.04 9.56 24.15
CA SER A 393 18.62 10.45 23.08
C SER A 393 19.71 11.45 22.67
N ASP A 394 19.65 11.97 21.45
CA ASP A 394 20.50 13.08 21.03
C ASP A 394 20.06 14.37 21.75
N GLY A 395 20.83 14.90 22.71
CA GLY A 395 20.57 16.21 23.31
C GLY A 395 19.12 16.40 23.81
N ALA A 396 18.30 17.14 23.07
CA ALA A 396 16.86 17.30 23.34
C ALA A 396 16.02 16.13 22.78
N ASP A 397 15.00 15.67 23.49
CA ASP A 397 14.01 14.66 23.04
C ASP A 397 12.67 15.33 22.73
N GLU A 398 12.68 16.27 21.78
CA GLU A 398 11.51 17.06 21.39
C GLU A 398 10.40 16.14 20.85
N ALA A 399 9.20 16.21 21.42
CA ALA A 399 8.03 15.54 20.87
C ALA A 399 7.33 16.43 19.87
N TRP A 400 7.09 15.93 18.66
CA TRP A 400 6.49 16.73 17.58
C TRP A 400 5.07 16.30 17.20
N GLY A 401 4.59 15.18 17.75
CA GLY A 401 3.27 14.62 17.41
C GLY A 401 2.09 15.45 17.91
N ASN A 402 2.32 16.37 18.84
CA ASN A 402 1.32 17.29 19.39
C ASN A 402 0.98 18.45 18.47
N GLY A 403 1.96 18.95 17.71
CA GLY A 403 1.81 20.13 16.86
C GLY A 403 1.95 19.83 15.36
N THR A 404 2.03 18.57 14.95
CA THR A 404 2.17 18.18 13.54
C THR A 404 1.36 16.94 13.18
N LEU A 405 0.90 16.90 11.94
CA LEU A 405 0.20 15.75 11.38
C LEU A 405 1.15 14.84 10.62
N GLU A 406 0.85 13.55 10.62
CA GLU A 406 1.62 12.56 9.91
C GLU A 406 1.28 12.52 8.42
N ILE A 407 2.32 12.59 7.59
CA ILE A 407 2.22 12.28 6.17
C ILE A 407 2.44 10.79 5.98
N GLY A 408 3.53 10.25 6.54
CA GLY A 408 3.84 8.83 6.49
C GLY A 408 5.18 8.50 7.13
N ARG A 409 5.61 7.26 6.98
CA ARG A 409 6.85 6.73 7.52
C ARG A 409 7.69 6.13 6.39
N ILE A 410 8.98 6.44 6.41
CA ILE A 410 10.01 5.87 5.53
C ILE A 410 10.89 4.96 6.39
N GLY A 411 11.15 3.76 5.90
CA GLY A 411 11.92 2.73 6.59
C GLY A 411 11.06 1.62 7.21
N ASN A 412 11.68 0.44 7.34
CA ASN A 412 11.06 -0.81 7.80
C ASN A 412 11.68 -1.34 9.10
N ALA A 413 12.50 -0.55 9.79
CA ALA A 413 13.11 -0.97 11.04
C ALA A 413 12.03 -1.23 12.10
N PHE A 414 12.20 -2.30 12.86
CA PHE A 414 11.23 -2.69 13.89
C PHE A 414 11.25 -1.70 15.08
N THR A 415 10.10 -1.59 15.78
CA THR A 415 9.91 -0.84 17.03
C THR A 415 9.29 -1.75 18.08
N THR A 416 9.54 -1.60 19.38
CA THR A 416 9.06 -2.55 20.42
C THR A 416 7.56 -2.90 20.37
N SER A 417 6.73 -2.01 19.82
CA SER A 417 5.31 -2.24 19.53
C SER A 417 5.02 -3.29 18.44
N SER A 418 6.03 -3.82 17.75
CA SER A 418 5.90 -4.68 16.56
C SER A 418 6.62 -6.03 16.63
N SER A 419 7.31 -6.34 17.73
CA SER A 419 7.96 -7.64 18.04
C SER A 419 8.58 -7.59 19.45
N SER A 420 8.38 -8.63 20.27
CA SER A 420 9.10 -8.79 21.53
C SER A 420 10.43 -9.51 21.27
N GLY A 421 11.54 -9.00 21.80
CA GLY A 421 12.82 -9.72 21.86
C GLY A 421 13.90 -9.33 20.83
N ALA A 422 13.60 -8.48 19.85
CA ALA A 422 14.63 -7.99 18.91
C ALA A 422 15.55 -6.94 19.54
N THR A 423 16.84 -6.95 19.20
CA THR A 423 17.86 -5.98 19.67
C THR A 423 17.51 -4.56 19.24
N ALA A 424 17.52 -3.61 20.17
CA ALA A 424 17.25 -2.22 19.85
C ALA A 424 18.39 -1.63 18.99
N PRO A 425 18.08 -0.99 17.85
CA PRO A 425 19.10 -0.33 17.02
C PRO A 425 19.66 0.94 17.68
N GLY A 426 19.00 1.44 18.72
CA GLY A 426 19.34 2.65 19.44
C GLY A 426 18.13 3.21 20.20
N PHE A 427 18.25 4.45 20.69
CA PHE A 427 17.10 5.18 21.24
C PHE A 427 16.04 5.48 20.16
N TYR A 428 16.51 5.71 18.92
CA TYR A 428 15.70 5.85 17.72
C TYR A 428 15.74 4.57 16.90
N SER A 429 14.66 4.26 16.20
CA SER A 429 14.53 3.03 15.39
C SER A 429 15.34 3.07 14.09
N GLY A 430 15.75 4.27 13.66
CA GLY A 430 16.35 4.50 12.33
C GLY A 430 15.30 4.78 11.23
N ASN A 431 14.00 4.69 11.54
CA ASN A 431 12.97 5.14 10.61
C ASN A 431 12.80 6.66 10.65
N THR A 432 12.30 7.20 9.53
CA THR A 432 11.98 8.63 9.38
C THR A 432 10.48 8.81 9.28
N ARG A 433 9.88 9.64 10.14
CA ARG A 433 8.47 10.05 10.04
C ARG A 433 8.39 11.38 9.31
N ILE A 434 7.67 11.42 8.20
CA ILE A 434 7.42 12.66 7.46
C ILE A 434 6.14 13.30 8.01
N ARG A 435 6.22 14.58 8.34
CA ARG A 435 5.14 15.32 9.01
C ARG A 435 4.90 16.68 8.38
N VAL A 436 3.74 17.25 8.64
CA VAL A 436 3.33 18.57 8.18
C VAL A 436 2.83 19.41 9.35
N ALA A 437 3.14 20.70 9.30
CA ALA A 437 2.53 21.71 10.15
C ALA A 437 2.05 22.90 9.32
N PHE A 438 1.10 23.62 9.87
CA PHE A 438 0.42 24.73 9.21
C PHE A 438 0.88 26.02 9.89
N LYS A 439 1.64 26.85 9.16
CA LYS A 439 2.30 28.06 9.69
C LYS A 439 2.11 29.24 8.75
N GLY A 440 2.01 30.45 9.31
CA GLY A 440 2.39 31.70 8.62
C GLY A 440 1.28 32.52 7.95
N THR A 441 1.64 33.74 7.54
CA THR A 441 0.78 34.74 6.88
C THR A 441 0.71 34.50 5.36
N GLY A 442 -0.52 34.48 4.81
CA GLY A 442 -0.82 34.18 3.40
C GLY A 442 -2.06 33.27 3.27
N THR A 443 -2.44 32.91 2.04
CA THR A 443 -3.57 32.00 1.72
C THR A 443 -3.18 30.52 1.87
N ASN A 444 -2.92 30.07 3.11
CA ASN A 444 -2.80 28.66 3.54
C ASN A 444 -1.41 27.97 3.46
N PRO A 445 -0.34 28.45 4.14
CA PRO A 445 0.99 27.87 4.03
C PRO A 445 1.21 26.63 4.92
N VAL A 446 2.09 25.72 4.49
CA VAL A 446 2.54 24.53 5.25
C VAL A 446 4.06 24.39 5.27
N THR A 447 4.58 23.78 6.32
CA THR A 447 5.99 23.35 6.44
C THR A 447 6.04 21.84 6.64
N TYR A 448 6.90 21.18 5.87
CA TYR A 448 7.15 19.75 5.94
C TYR A 448 8.38 19.46 6.79
N TYR A 449 8.32 18.36 7.54
CA TYR A 449 9.37 17.95 8.47
C TYR A 449 9.74 16.47 8.29
N ALA A 450 11.03 16.16 8.42
CA ALA A 450 11.53 14.81 8.64
C ALA A 450 11.87 14.64 10.13
N CYS A 451 11.26 13.66 10.78
CA CYS A 451 11.40 13.40 12.20
C CYS A 451 12.04 12.04 12.43
N LYS A 452 12.86 11.92 13.48
CA LYS A 452 13.29 10.62 13.99
C LYS A 452 12.10 9.87 14.56
N GLU A 453 12.08 8.54 14.44
CA GLU A 453 11.12 7.71 15.14
C GLU A 453 11.78 7.11 16.38
N ARG A 454 11.16 7.28 17.54
CA ARG A 454 11.64 6.65 18.77
C ARG A 454 11.33 5.15 18.77
N PHE A 455 12.27 4.33 19.25
CA PHE A 455 12.18 2.87 19.15
C PHE A 455 11.10 2.23 20.02
N PHE A 456 10.90 2.71 21.25
CA PHE A 456 10.05 2.04 22.24
C PHE A 456 8.60 2.54 22.28
N ASN A 457 8.36 3.74 21.79
CA ASN A 457 7.04 4.19 21.36
C ASN A 457 7.27 4.96 20.06
N PRO A 458 6.62 4.63 18.93
CA PRO A 458 6.94 5.18 17.61
C PRO A 458 6.58 6.68 17.46
N SER A 459 6.71 7.47 18.51
CA SER A 459 6.53 8.91 18.58
C SER A 459 7.54 9.62 17.67
N PRO A 460 7.12 10.63 16.88
CA PRO A 460 8.02 11.47 16.10
C PRO A 460 8.81 12.41 17.01
N ARG A 461 10.13 12.42 16.83
CA ARG A 461 11.09 13.20 17.63
C ARG A 461 12.02 14.03 16.76
N ASN A 462 12.54 15.11 17.33
CA ASN A 462 13.66 15.90 16.81
C ASN A 462 13.56 16.16 15.31
N CYS A 463 12.54 16.89 14.90
CA CYS A 463 12.23 17.07 13.50
C CYS A 463 13.07 18.18 12.86
N THR A 464 13.44 17.98 11.60
CA THR A 464 14.11 18.98 10.75
C THR A 464 13.17 19.39 9.62
N ALA A 465 13.07 20.68 9.33
CA ALA A 465 12.30 21.16 8.19
C ALA A 465 12.93 20.69 6.87
N ILE A 466 12.12 20.16 5.96
CA ILE A 466 12.57 19.58 4.68
C ILE A 466 11.87 20.19 3.46
N GLY A 467 10.99 21.17 3.67
CA GLY A 467 10.35 21.91 2.59
C GLY A 467 9.15 22.71 3.06
N THR A 468 8.60 23.52 2.15
CA THR A 468 7.39 24.30 2.34
C THR A 468 6.44 24.10 1.18
N GLY A 469 5.15 24.29 1.43
CA GLY A 469 4.11 24.23 0.42
C GLY A 469 2.87 24.99 0.88
N ASN A 470 1.75 24.73 0.23
CA ASN A 470 0.43 25.24 0.63
C ASN A 470 -0.56 24.07 0.76
N TYR A 471 -1.77 24.36 1.23
CA TYR A 471 -2.90 23.43 1.11
C TYR A 471 -4.08 24.06 0.37
N THR A 472 -4.87 23.21 -0.28
CA THR A 472 -6.16 23.57 -0.86
C THR A 472 -7.25 22.70 -0.25
N ILE A 473 -8.45 23.26 -0.09
CA ILE A 473 -9.62 22.51 0.35
C ILE A 473 -10.65 22.55 -0.78
N ALA A 474 -11.11 21.38 -1.21
CA ALA A 474 -12.14 21.25 -2.24
C ALA A 474 -13.27 20.34 -1.78
N THR A 475 -14.50 20.69 -2.10
CA THR A 475 -15.67 19.82 -1.88
C THR A 475 -15.74 18.75 -2.95
N LYS A 476 -15.91 17.48 -2.55
CA LYS A 476 -16.14 16.34 -3.44
C LYS A 476 -17.28 15.49 -2.88
N GLY A 477 -18.42 15.48 -3.58
CA GLY A 477 -19.64 14.87 -3.07
C GLY A 477 -20.07 15.55 -1.76
N ASP A 478 -20.28 14.74 -0.72
CA ASP A 478 -20.66 15.18 0.63
C ASP A 478 -19.46 15.40 1.58
N ALA A 479 -18.23 15.43 1.07
CA ALA A 479 -17.01 15.63 1.87
C ALA A 479 -16.19 16.84 1.41
N ARG A 480 -15.33 17.36 2.30
CA ARG A 480 -14.28 18.32 1.96
C ARG A 480 -12.92 17.63 2.03
N ILE A 481 -12.07 17.85 1.05
CA ILE A 481 -10.75 17.22 0.95
C ILE A 481 -9.69 18.31 1.00
N MET A 482 -8.75 18.17 1.93
CA MET A 482 -7.53 18.96 1.96
C MET A 482 -6.40 18.22 1.25
N THR A 483 -5.84 18.85 0.23
CA THR A 483 -4.66 18.38 -0.51
C THR A 483 -3.48 19.29 -0.22
N LEU A 484 -2.32 18.68 0.01
CA LEU A 484 -1.05 19.38 0.25
C LEU A 484 -0.30 19.57 -1.08
N SER A 485 0.34 20.72 -1.28
CA SER A 485 1.13 21.02 -2.48
C SER A 485 2.62 21.02 -2.21
N ASN A 486 3.44 20.78 -3.24
CA ASN A 486 4.89 20.72 -3.15
C ASN A 486 5.41 19.74 -2.08
N PRO A 487 4.93 18.48 -2.04
CA PRO A 487 5.45 17.53 -1.08
C PRO A 487 6.96 17.29 -1.33
N PRO A 488 7.80 17.22 -0.30
CA PRO A 488 9.24 16.99 -0.45
C PRO A 488 9.52 15.67 -1.18
N LEU A 489 10.64 15.59 -1.90
CA LEU A 489 11.03 14.41 -2.68
C LEU A 489 10.99 13.11 -1.86
N GLN A 490 11.34 13.18 -0.58
CA GLN A 490 11.30 12.05 0.36
C GLN A 490 9.92 11.38 0.45
N THR A 491 8.83 12.14 0.24
CA THR A 491 7.47 11.60 0.29
C THR A 491 7.14 10.64 -0.85
N THR A 492 7.89 10.68 -1.96
CA THR A 492 7.68 9.78 -3.10
C THR A 492 7.85 8.30 -2.71
N GLY A 493 8.74 8.02 -1.75
CA GLY A 493 8.95 6.68 -1.18
C GLY A 493 7.76 6.12 -0.40
N LEU A 494 6.73 6.92 -0.10
CA LEU A 494 5.50 6.45 0.54
C LEU A 494 4.57 5.71 -0.43
N GLY A 495 4.70 5.95 -1.74
CA GLY A 495 3.81 5.37 -2.76
C GLY A 495 2.40 5.97 -2.80
N TYR A 496 2.11 6.97 -1.97
CA TYR A 496 0.84 7.70 -1.95
C TYR A 496 1.06 9.16 -1.54
N GLN A 497 0.10 10.01 -1.89
CA GLN A 497 -0.03 11.36 -1.37
C GLN A 497 -0.98 11.36 -0.18
N ARG A 498 -0.56 11.97 0.94
CA ARG A 498 -1.44 12.16 2.09
C ARG A 498 -2.47 13.25 1.78
N VAL A 499 -3.74 12.97 2.11
CA VAL A 499 -4.81 13.98 2.15
C VAL A 499 -5.54 13.91 3.49
N PHE A 500 -6.33 14.93 3.81
CA PHE A 500 -7.24 14.92 4.95
C PHE A 500 -8.67 15.07 4.46
N VAL A 501 -9.56 14.19 4.92
CA VAL A 501 -10.96 14.15 4.46
C VAL A 501 -11.86 14.55 5.62
N GLU A 502 -12.63 15.62 5.46
CA GLU A 502 -13.70 16.02 6.37
C GLU A 502 -15.03 15.48 5.88
N ARG A 503 -15.66 14.63 6.68
CA ARG A 503 -16.98 14.06 6.37
C ARG A 503 -17.69 13.63 7.64
N GLY A 504 -18.98 13.92 7.76
CA GLY A 504 -19.77 13.52 8.93
C GLY A 504 -19.29 14.12 10.26
N GLY A 505 -18.71 15.32 10.25
CA GLY A 505 -18.21 16.00 11.45
C GLY A 505 -16.94 15.37 12.05
N LYS A 506 -16.15 14.69 11.22
CA LYS A 506 -14.88 14.04 11.57
C LYS A 506 -13.85 14.30 10.47
N ILE A 507 -12.58 14.32 10.86
CA ILE A 507 -11.45 14.35 9.93
C ILE A 507 -10.76 12.99 9.90
N TYR A 508 -10.49 12.49 8.70
CA TYR A 508 -9.82 11.21 8.46
C TYR A 508 -8.47 11.42 7.81
N TYR A 509 -7.50 10.59 8.17
CA TYR A 509 -6.31 10.41 7.36
C TYR A 509 -6.69 9.70 6.05
N GLY A 510 -6.69 10.43 4.94
CA GLY A 510 -6.91 9.88 3.61
C GLY A 510 -5.60 9.67 2.84
N TYR A 511 -5.71 9.14 1.64
CA TYR A 511 -4.59 8.94 0.73
C TYR A 511 -5.06 8.98 -0.73
N GLN A 512 -4.12 9.24 -1.63
CA GLN A 512 -4.28 9.01 -3.06
C GLN A 512 -3.03 8.27 -3.54
N ASN A 513 -3.18 7.09 -4.14
CA ASN A 513 -2.04 6.31 -4.60
C ASN A 513 -1.27 7.07 -5.68
N ASN A 514 0.06 7.03 -5.63
CA ASN A 514 0.87 7.60 -6.69
C ASN A 514 0.61 6.82 -7.99
N LEU A 515 0.63 7.54 -9.12
CA LEU A 515 0.64 6.90 -10.42
C LEU A 515 1.92 6.08 -10.56
N GLY A 516 1.88 4.98 -11.30
CA GLY A 516 3.02 4.07 -11.36
C GLY A 516 2.87 3.02 -12.44
N THR A 517 3.98 2.33 -12.70
CA THR A 517 4.02 1.10 -13.49
C THR A 517 4.23 -0.08 -12.56
N PHE A 518 3.43 -1.13 -12.74
CA PHE A 518 3.37 -2.29 -11.85
C PHE A 518 3.54 -3.57 -12.66
N PRO A 519 4.79 -3.99 -12.92
CA PRO A 519 5.08 -5.26 -13.55
C PRO A 519 4.72 -6.42 -12.63
N SER A 520 4.25 -7.51 -13.22
CA SER A 520 3.92 -8.75 -12.50
C SER A 520 4.02 -9.95 -13.44
N ALA A 521 4.57 -11.05 -12.92
CA ALA A 521 4.43 -12.36 -13.53
C ALA A 521 3.13 -13.00 -13.05
N ARG A 522 2.31 -13.55 -13.95
CA ARG A 522 1.01 -14.13 -13.60
C ARG A 522 0.83 -15.49 -14.25
N LEU A 523 0.17 -16.40 -13.55
CA LEU A 523 -0.16 -17.73 -14.07
C LEU A 523 -1.64 -17.78 -14.46
N ASN A 524 -1.98 -18.42 -15.58
CA ASN A 524 -3.39 -18.64 -15.95
C ASN A 524 -4.07 -19.64 -15.00
N LEU A 525 -5.37 -19.92 -15.19
CA LEU A 525 -6.15 -20.82 -14.33
C LEU A 525 -5.51 -22.21 -14.21
N THR A 526 -5.17 -22.82 -15.34
CA THR A 526 -4.56 -24.16 -15.40
C THR A 526 -3.25 -24.22 -14.63
N ALA A 527 -2.35 -23.26 -14.86
CA ALA A 527 -1.09 -23.18 -14.15
C ALA A 527 -1.28 -22.85 -12.66
N THR A 528 -2.23 -21.98 -12.32
CA THR A 528 -2.55 -21.62 -10.94
C THR A 528 -3.03 -22.84 -10.14
N ASN A 529 -3.98 -23.59 -10.67
CA ASN A 529 -4.51 -24.77 -10.01
C ASN A 529 -3.48 -25.90 -9.90
N ALA A 530 -2.62 -26.08 -10.91
CA ALA A 530 -1.51 -27.03 -10.83
C ALA A 530 -0.51 -26.64 -9.72
N LEU A 531 -0.11 -25.36 -9.66
CA LEU A 531 0.77 -24.86 -8.61
C LEU A 531 0.12 -25.00 -7.23
N PHE A 532 -1.15 -24.63 -7.09
CA PHE A 532 -1.88 -24.71 -5.82
C PHE A 532 -2.01 -26.15 -5.34
N ALA A 533 -2.34 -27.09 -6.22
CA ALA A 533 -2.34 -28.51 -5.89
C ALA A 533 -0.95 -28.97 -5.39
N LYS A 534 0.13 -28.53 -6.04
CA LYS A 534 1.50 -28.84 -5.61
C LYS A 534 1.84 -28.27 -4.23
N LEU A 535 1.33 -27.09 -3.91
CA LEU A 535 1.57 -26.40 -2.64
C LEU A 535 0.58 -26.80 -1.53
N GLY A 536 -0.43 -27.63 -1.81
CA GLY A 536 -1.49 -27.99 -0.87
C GLY A 536 -2.47 -26.84 -0.59
N LEU A 537 -2.67 -25.94 -1.54
CA LEU A 537 -3.61 -24.82 -1.46
C LEU A 537 -4.95 -25.16 -2.15
N PRO A 538 -6.08 -24.55 -1.73
CA PRO A 538 -7.37 -24.77 -2.36
C PRO A 538 -7.38 -24.38 -3.84
N SER A 539 -8.04 -25.16 -4.70
CA SER A 539 -8.20 -24.83 -6.12
C SER A 539 -9.04 -23.58 -6.33
N VAL A 540 -8.73 -22.83 -7.38
CA VAL A 540 -9.50 -21.68 -7.82
C VAL A 540 -10.59 -22.13 -8.78
N ASP A 541 -11.84 -21.79 -8.45
CA ASP A 541 -12.99 -21.89 -9.34
C ASP A 541 -13.50 -20.47 -9.68
N PRO A 542 -13.36 -20.01 -10.94
CA PRO A 542 -13.84 -18.70 -11.36
C PRO A 542 -15.35 -18.51 -11.22
N GLU A 543 -16.15 -19.59 -11.29
CA GLU A 543 -17.61 -19.53 -11.26
C GLU A 543 -18.18 -19.35 -9.84
N VAL A 544 -17.39 -19.67 -8.81
CA VAL A 544 -17.81 -19.55 -7.41
C VAL A 544 -17.37 -18.20 -6.82
N PRO A 545 -18.29 -17.29 -6.45
CA PRO A 545 -17.93 -16.00 -5.83
C PRO A 545 -17.08 -16.17 -4.56
N LEU A 546 -16.28 -15.16 -4.23
CA LEU A 546 -15.53 -15.19 -2.97
C LEU A 546 -16.49 -15.11 -1.79
N ALA A 547 -16.35 -16.06 -0.86
CA ALA A 547 -17.02 -16.05 0.43
C ALA A 547 -16.08 -15.50 1.52
N LEU A 548 -16.65 -14.74 2.46
CA LEU A 548 -15.93 -14.29 3.65
C LEU A 548 -15.71 -15.43 4.63
N THR A 549 -14.70 -15.27 5.47
CA THR A 549 -14.33 -16.21 6.53
C THR A 549 -14.44 -15.50 7.87
N GLN A 550 -14.42 -16.24 8.99
CA GLN A 550 -14.37 -15.62 10.32
C GLN A 550 -13.15 -14.69 10.46
N SER A 551 -11.98 -15.10 9.96
CA SER A 551 -10.75 -14.31 9.99
C SER A 551 -10.84 -13.03 9.15
N SER A 552 -11.74 -12.94 8.16
CA SER A 552 -12.00 -11.70 7.41
C SER A 552 -12.46 -10.57 8.35
N TYR A 553 -13.17 -10.90 9.41
CA TYR A 553 -13.69 -9.96 10.40
C TYR A 553 -12.72 -9.68 11.56
N ALA A 554 -11.52 -10.27 11.57
CA ALA A 554 -10.62 -10.15 12.70
C ALA A 554 -10.26 -8.68 13.01
N GLY A 555 -10.40 -8.23 14.26
CA GLY A 555 -10.17 -6.84 14.68
C GLY A 555 -10.85 -6.47 15.99
N GLU A 556 -10.56 -5.27 16.49
CA GLU A 556 -11.29 -4.64 17.62
C GLU A 556 -12.42 -3.77 17.07
N TYR A 557 -13.64 -3.99 17.56
CA TYR A 557 -14.82 -3.19 17.28
C TYR A 557 -15.26 -2.50 18.55
N ARG A 558 -15.39 -1.18 18.53
CA ARG A 558 -15.76 -0.37 19.69
C ARG A 558 -17.18 0.12 19.58
N LEU A 559 -17.95 -0.13 20.62
CA LEU A 559 -19.35 0.26 20.78
C LEU A 559 -19.46 1.24 21.95
N PRO A 560 -19.53 2.55 21.69
CA PRO A 560 -19.73 3.55 22.75
C PRO A 560 -21.02 3.29 23.52
N GLU A 561 -20.98 3.49 24.83
CA GLU A 561 -22.20 3.43 25.64
C GLU A 561 -23.02 4.72 25.48
N PRO A 562 -24.35 4.63 25.33
CA PRO A 562 -25.19 5.79 25.05
C PRO A 562 -25.25 6.81 26.21
N ASN A 563 -25.02 6.37 27.44
CA ASN A 563 -25.28 7.17 28.64
C ASN A 563 -24.02 7.70 29.34
N ASN A 564 -22.83 7.24 28.97
CA ASN A 564 -21.57 7.62 29.62
C ASN A 564 -20.51 7.99 28.59
N SER A 565 -20.18 9.27 28.52
CA SER A 565 -19.11 9.77 27.66
C SER A 565 -17.76 9.18 28.10
N GLY A 566 -17.16 8.34 27.25
CA GLY A 566 -15.88 7.69 27.49
C GLY A 566 -15.97 6.19 27.82
N ASP A 567 -17.15 5.68 28.15
CA ASP A 567 -17.37 4.25 28.35
C ASP A 567 -17.66 3.56 27.00
N TYR A 568 -17.10 2.38 26.81
CA TYR A 568 -17.35 1.59 25.62
C TYR A 568 -17.22 0.10 25.87
N SER A 569 -18.03 -0.66 25.16
CA SER A 569 -17.87 -2.09 24.98
C SER A 569 -16.96 -2.35 23.76
N SER A 570 -16.06 -3.32 23.86
CA SER A 570 -15.24 -3.80 22.74
C SER A 570 -15.62 -5.24 22.41
N ILE A 571 -15.74 -5.53 21.11
CA ILE A 571 -15.80 -6.88 20.56
C ILE A 571 -14.49 -7.13 19.83
N PHE A 572 -13.77 -8.16 20.25
CA PHE A 572 -12.54 -8.62 19.62
C PHE A 572 -12.83 -9.89 18.86
N ILE A 573 -12.64 -9.83 17.54
CA ILE A 573 -12.69 -11.01 16.67
C ILE A 573 -11.25 -11.39 16.41
N ASN A 574 -10.84 -12.53 16.94
CA ASN A 574 -9.48 -13.04 16.74
C ASN A 574 -9.36 -13.67 15.35
N PRO A 575 -8.14 -13.79 14.79
CA PRO A 575 -7.92 -14.48 13.52
C PRO A 575 -8.48 -15.89 13.48
N ASN A 576 -8.48 -16.60 14.62
CA ASN A 576 -9.05 -17.94 14.75
C ASN A 576 -10.59 -18.00 14.79
N GLY A 577 -11.26 -16.86 14.61
CA GLY A 577 -12.72 -16.74 14.63
C GLY A 577 -13.34 -16.71 16.03
N THR A 578 -12.56 -16.88 17.09
CA THR A 578 -13.06 -16.69 18.45
C THR A 578 -13.42 -15.23 18.67
N ILE A 579 -14.57 -15.00 19.30
CA ILE A 579 -15.06 -13.66 19.60
C ILE A 579 -15.09 -13.50 21.12
N SER A 580 -14.39 -12.49 21.62
CA SER A 580 -14.39 -12.09 23.02
C SER A 580 -14.87 -10.66 23.16
N SER A 581 -15.42 -10.30 24.30
CA SER A 581 -15.87 -8.93 24.56
C SER A 581 -15.36 -8.40 25.90
N SER A 582 -15.27 -7.08 26.00
CA SER A 582 -14.86 -6.38 27.23
C SER A 582 -15.60 -5.06 27.37
N PHE A 583 -15.74 -4.59 28.59
CA PHE A 583 -16.23 -3.25 28.89
C PHE A 583 -15.09 -2.39 29.43
N THR A 584 -14.92 -1.17 28.92
CA THR A 584 -13.93 -0.21 29.39
C THR A 584 -14.60 1.06 29.87
N ASN A 585 -14.21 1.52 31.06
CA ASN A 585 -14.61 2.78 31.65
C ASN A 585 -13.43 3.49 32.33
N SER A 586 -13.69 4.59 33.04
CA SER A 586 -12.68 5.35 33.79
C SER A 586 -11.93 4.55 34.86
N THR A 587 -12.48 3.41 35.31
CA THR A 587 -11.87 2.54 36.32
C THR A 587 -11.03 1.40 35.72
N GLY A 588 -11.06 1.21 34.39
CA GLY A 588 -10.29 0.22 33.66
C GLY A 588 -11.12 -0.64 32.71
N THR A 589 -10.50 -1.70 32.18
CA THR A 589 -11.12 -2.68 31.27
C THR A 589 -11.46 -3.96 32.02
N LYS A 590 -12.70 -4.45 31.87
CA LYS A 590 -13.19 -5.71 32.45
C LYS A 590 -13.68 -6.63 31.33
N PRO A 591 -13.35 -7.94 31.34
CA PRO A 591 -13.92 -8.88 30.38
C PRO A 591 -15.42 -9.02 30.58
N LEU A 592 -16.16 -9.19 29.48
CA LEU A 592 -17.56 -9.58 29.51
C LEU A 592 -17.66 -11.09 29.30
N THR A 593 -18.64 -11.73 29.92
CA THR A 593 -18.84 -13.19 29.88
C THR A 593 -19.56 -13.68 28.62
N SER A 594 -20.15 -12.77 27.85
CA SER A 594 -20.89 -13.12 26.64
C SER A 594 -19.99 -13.75 25.57
N ILE A 595 -20.37 -14.93 25.10
CA ILE A 595 -19.69 -15.64 24.02
C ILE A 595 -20.46 -15.36 22.74
N PHE A 596 -19.77 -14.84 21.70
CA PHE A 596 -20.38 -14.58 20.40
C PHE A 596 -19.91 -15.60 19.35
N THR A 597 -20.78 -15.90 18.38
CA THR A 597 -20.48 -16.73 17.22
C THR A 597 -21.11 -16.14 15.96
N PHE A 598 -20.50 -16.39 14.80
CA PHE A 598 -21.11 -16.02 13.52
C PHE A 598 -22.24 -16.98 13.16
N THR A 599 -23.42 -16.44 12.86
CA THR A 599 -24.55 -17.19 12.30
C THR A 599 -24.59 -17.09 10.77
N ASN A 600 -24.01 -16.02 10.20
CA ASN A 600 -23.88 -15.86 8.75
C ASN A 600 -22.67 -14.99 8.41
N LEU A 601 -21.69 -15.56 7.70
CA LEU A 601 -20.47 -14.85 7.31
C LEU A 601 -20.65 -13.93 6.10
N ALA A 602 -21.69 -14.09 5.28
CA ALA A 602 -21.95 -13.20 4.15
C ALA A 602 -22.54 -11.86 4.63
N THR A 603 -23.39 -11.91 5.66
CA THR A 603 -23.97 -10.71 6.27
C THR A 603 -23.17 -10.20 7.48
N GLY A 604 -22.29 -11.03 8.03
CA GLY A 604 -21.58 -10.78 9.29
C GLY A 604 -22.49 -10.87 10.52
N ALA A 605 -23.62 -11.57 10.41
CA ALA A 605 -24.53 -11.75 11.54
C ALA A 605 -23.86 -12.60 12.64
N ILE A 606 -24.02 -12.14 13.88
CA ILE A 606 -23.53 -12.78 15.09
C ILE A 606 -24.68 -13.02 16.08
N SER A 607 -24.57 -14.07 16.87
CA SER A 607 -25.38 -14.31 18.06
C SER A 607 -24.46 -14.46 19.27
N GLY A 608 -24.94 -14.06 20.44
CA GLY A 608 -24.22 -14.19 21.69
C GLY A 608 -25.10 -14.67 22.83
N THR A 609 -24.50 -15.39 23.77
CA THR A 609 -25.16 -15.84 24.99
C THR A 609 -24.25 -15.56 26.18
N ASP A 610 -24.80 -14.99 27.24
CA ASP A 610 -24.12 -14.88 28.53
C ASP A 610 -24.36 -16.17 29.33
N PRO A 611 -23.30 -16.97 29.60
CA PRO A 611 -23.46 -18.22 30.34
C PRO A 611 -23.82 -18.00 31.81
N THR A 612 -23.67 -16.79 32.36
CA THR A 612 -23.92 -16.51 33.77
C THR A 612 -25.40 -16.31 34.10
N ASP A 613 -26.15 -15.68 33.19
CA ASP A 613 -27.57 -15.35 33.41
C ASP A 613 -28.50 -15.76 32.26
N GLY A 614 -27.96 -16.36 31.19
CA GLY A 614 -28.72 -16.82 30.01
C GLY A 614 -29.12 -15.70 29.04
N SER A 615 -28.66 -14.47 29.25
CA SER A 615 -28.98 -13.33 28.39
C SER A 615 -28.55 -13.60 26.95
N THR A 616 -29.42 -13.25 25.99
CA THR A 616 -29.15 -13.43 24.57
C THR A 616 -28.94 -12.11 23.87
N SER A 617 -27.97 -12.09 22.97
CA SER A 617 -27.60 -10.95 22.14
C SER A 617 -27.57 -11.39 20.67
N SER A 618 -27.85 -10.47 19.77
CA SER A 618 -27.69 -10.65 18.33
C SER A 618 -27.11 -9.38 17.72
N GLY A 619 -26.44 -9.50 16.59
CA GLY A 619 -25.82 -8.34 15.98
C GLY A 619 -25.35 -8.59 14.57
N VAL A 620 -24.81 -7.54 13.97
CA VAL A 620 -24.22 -7.57 12.64
C VAL A 620 -22.89 -6.84 12.69
N VAL A 621 -21.84 -7.50 12.22
CA VAL A 621 -20.54 -6.91 11.95
C VAL A 621 -20.48 -6.69 10.44
N ASN A 622 -20.59 -5.46 9.97
CA ASN A 622 -20.57 -5.15 8.55
C ASN A 622 -19.11 -5.12 8.04
N PHE A 623 -18.78 -6.05 7.15
CA PHE A 623 -17.43 -6.15 6.59
C PHE A 623 -17.03 -4.94 5.75
N LEU A 624 -17.97 -4.39 4.96
CA LEU A 624 -17.71 -3.32 4.00
C LEU A 624 -17.66 -1.93 4.65
N THR A 625 -18.29 -1.73 5.80
CA THR A 625 -18.26 -0.43 6.49
C THR A 625 -17.44 -0.45 7.76
N GLY A 626 -17.09 -1.64 8.25
CA GLY A 626 -16.53 -1.83 9.59
C GLY A 626 -17.51 -1.51 10.71
N ALA A 627 -18.77 -1.18 10.42
CA ALA A 627 -19.78 -0.90 11.45
C ALA A 627 -20.14 -2.18 12.20
N VAL A 628 -20.47 -2.04 13.48
CA VAL A 628 -21.03 -3.12 14.29
C VAL A 628 -22.30 -2.63 14.97
N THR A 629 -23.32 -3.48 15.01
CA THR A 629 -24.52 -3.25 15.81
C THR A 629 -24.81 -4.50 16.60
N VAL A 630 -25.07 -4.36 17.90
CA VAL A 630 -25.46 -5.47 18.79
C VAL A 630 -26.65 -5.03 19.62
N SER A 631 -27.68 -5.87 19.65
CA SER A 631 -28.85 -5.71 20.50
C SER A 631 -29.12 -6.99 21.28
N GLY A 632 -29.77 -6.85 22.45
CA GLY A 632 -30.02 -7.99 23.30
C GLY A 632 -30.97 -7.67 24.44
N THR A 633 -31.25 -8.68 25.24
CA THR A 633 -32.06 -8.56 26.47
C THR A 633 -31.30 -9.17 27.62
N LYS A 634 -31.13 -8.41 28.70
CA LYS A 634 -30.49 -8.92 29.91
C LYS A 634 -31.53 -9.61 30.80
N LEU A 635 -31.34 -10.88 31.14
CA LEU A 635 -32.33 -11.64 31.93
C LEU A 635 -32.29 -11.29 33.41
N ALA A 636 -31.11 -11.01 33.98
CA ALA A 636 -30.96 -10.66 35.40
C ALA A 636 -31.57 -9.29 35.77
N ALA A 637 -31.78 -8.42 34.79
CA ALA A 637 -32.50 -7.15 34.92
C ALA A 637 -33.10 -6.84 33.54
N PRO A 638 -34.40 -7.11 33.29
CA PRO A 638 -34.99 -7.10 31.96
C PRO A 638 -35.00 -5.68 31.37
N PHE A 639 -33.90 -5.33 30.71
CA PHE A 639 -33.82 -4.19 29.82
C PHE A 639 -33.27 -4.65 28.47
N ALA A 640 -33.86 -4.09 27.41
CA ALA A 640 -33.34 -4.23 26.06
C ALA A 640 -32.22 -3.20 25.86
N PHE A 641 -31.17 -3.58 25.15
CA PHE A 641 -30.12 -2.66 24.74
C PHE A 641 -29.88 -2.74 23.24
N SER A 642 -29.36 -1.66 22.67
CA SER A 642 -28.88 -1.58 21.30
C SER A 642 -27.65 -0.69 21.27
N LEU A 643 -26.51 -1.26 20.91
CA LEU A 643 -25.23 -0.59 20.80
C LEU A 643 -24.80 -0.58 19.34
N THR A 644 -24.32 0.57 18.88
CA THR A 644 -23.74 0.72 17.54
C THR A 644 -22.33 1.26 17.67
N GLY A 645 -21.44 0.72 16.87
CA GLY A 645 -20.02 0.99 16.92
C GLY A 645 -19.35 0.83 15.56
N ALA A 646 -18.04 0.90 15.57
CA ALA A 646 -17.23 0.69 14.38
C ALA A 646 -15.90 0.03 14.73
N ARG A 647 -15.30 -0.57 13.72
CA ARG A 647 -13.95 -1.10 13.78
C ARG A 647 -12.96 0.01 14.10
N ARG A 648 -12.03 -0.28 14.99
CA ARG A 648 -10.92 0.61 15.32
C ARG A 648 -9.88 0.59 14.20
#